data_AF-A0A941XAZ0-F1
#
_entry.id   AF-A0A941XAZ0-F1
#
_cell.length_a   1.000
_cell.length_b   1.000
_cell.length_c   1.000
_cell.angle_alpha   90.00
_cell.angle_beta   90.00
_cell.angle_gamma   90.00
#
_symmetry.space_group_name_H-M   'P 1'
#
loop_
_entity.id
_entity.type
_entity.pdbx_description
1 polymer ?
#
loop_
_entity_poly.entity_id
_entity_poly.type
_entity_poly.pdbx_seq_one_letter_code
_entity_poly.pdbx_strand_id
1 'polypeptide(L)'
;MHSSEVKEDTHDSFRRITAEVICAGENELRVRVAAPSLLGEMPVWIHRDRVNSEFDETLCLLEPGSKLNLVDVIIVDGGLLPRFLILEPDYLVDASALAECAQEYGTCWQRYFWNRIRPKTITDSILLGNAVNLIFDELITSKDFRSVTFDSLMPKIFARYPIEFVSAKSVDRRFFQNLHSQFETLKRILSTDFSALGIDRRKAMVEPSFICEALGLQGRLDFLQVENGLCGIELKAGRPPYPENDLSKVSFPHRAQCALYQSMIQSVLGVKLENQHFYLLYSRNLNPEGCLRPVKTSTRELQKLLNLRNKIVSVERDISRYGYVQAEWLVSRLTADNLIPRPSLFTERYIRPEIDCGRRRLERRDDNDLALRYFYRFYAFVSREHYLSKIGYPSGSGISGVASLWRMTRDEKEREGYMFSGLRLVRNCAAEDIPEVEFILPENTPSPDFRLGDIVLFYVCDTDADRVSTRQVFKATIASMTADRVVLRLRDNQSYAEALPIASCYAVEHDYVDSSFLLQYKGLYAMLDASPHRRGLLVGEVGGSPVRNVSRRLSYEYDSPDLSRILLKALQAEDYFLLVGPPGTGKTSVALRNMVREFLAIPDFQILLVAFTNRAVDEICDKLETIGEVDDYIRVGQTLSCDVAYRSHLLSERMKQCRNREEANRSIHSCRVFVATLSSLSGKMELFNLKRFDVAIVDEASQILEPQLVGLLSAKTPTGRDAVGKFILIGDHKQLPAVVVQSAEESVITDERLRSAGFVDCRISLFERLYRRLPEGSPFADMLDCQWRMHPDIASFANTYFYKGALRDGNAPHQISLLPFTNMGDDKWERVIATKRTAFFPTKTLCAGKKYNNEEACKTAAIVNALYRLYERNGLEFDERSVGIIAPYRHQIARIRQELDKFGISAFDTIRVDTVERFQGSQNDCIIYSFCVNDESQLEWLPSYTEESGQLIDRKLNVALTRARRQLFVLGNSRLLSRNPIYRILITHLENISSE
;
A
#
# COMPACT_ATOMS: atom_id res chain seq x y z
N MET A 1 40.63 39.19 33.03
CA MET A 1 41.63 38.81 32.02
C MET A 1 42.11 37.40 32.31
N HIS A 2 41.52 36.40 31.67
CA HIS A 2 42.21 35.22 31.15
C HIS A 2 41.25 34.57 30.16
N SER A 3 41.48 34.93 28.91
CA SER A 3 40.93 34.34 27.70
C SER A 3 41.49 32.93 27.55
N SER A 4 40.65 31.91 27.70
CA SER A 4 40.89 30.62 27.08
C SER A 4 40.04 30.58 25.82
N GLU A 5 40.68 30.85 24.69
CA GLU A 5 40.15 30.60 23.35
C GLU A 5 39.68 29.14 23.26
N VAL A 6 38.37 28.94 23.29
CA VAL A 6 37.76 27.73 22.77
C VAL A 6 37.96 27.82 21.27
N LYS A 7 38.87 26.99 20.74
CA LYS A 7 38.97 26.76 19.29
C LYS A 7 37.57 26.39 18.79
N GLU A 8 37.02 27.25 17.93
CA GLU A 8 35.85 26.95 17.10
C GLU A 8 36.20 25.75 16.20
N ASP A 9 36.03 24.54 16.72
CA ASP A 9 35.88 23.36 15.88
C ASP A 9 34.60 23.56 15.08
N THR A 10 34.78 23.74 13.77
CA THR A 10 33.78 23.78 12.70
C THR A 10 32.37 23.36 13.13
N HIS A 11 31.53 24.36 13.42
CA HIS A 11 30.11 24.20 13.71
C HIS A 11 29.38 23.63 12.49
N ASP A 12 29.31 22.31 12.41
CA ASP A 12 28.41 21.59 11.54
C ASP A 12 26.98 21.72 12.11
N SER A 13 26.24 22.71 11.60
CA SER A 13 25.05 23.32 12.25
C SER A 13 23.80 22.44 12.36
N PHE A 14 23.92 21.13 12.15
CA PHE A 14 22.81 20.17 12.28
C PHE A 14 23.27 18.80 12.79
N ARG A 15 24.20 18.76 13.75
CA ARG A 15 24.70 17.51 14.34
C ARG A 15 23.57 16.69 14.98
N ARG A 16 23.34 15.47 14.48
CA ARG A 16 22.37 14.51 15.03
C ARG A 16 23.08 13.44 15.86
N ILE A 17 22.52 13.12 17.02
CA ILE A 17 22.92 11.98 17.86
C ILE A 17 21.69 11.12 18.13
N THR A 18 21.72 9.86 17.69
CA THR A 18 20.69 8.87 18.03
C THR A 18 21.00 8.24 19.38
N ALA A 19 19.99 8.17 20.25
CA ALA A 19 20.14 7.71 21.60
C ALA A 19 18.91 6.93 22.10
N GLU A 20 19.09 6.16 23.17
CA GLU A 20 18.04 5.45 23.88
C GLU A 20 17.94 5.97 25.31
N VAL A 21 16.73 6.27 25.77
CA VAL A 21 16.49 6.77 27.13
C VAL A 21 16.80 5.69 28.17
N ILE A 22 17.60 6.03 29.17
CA ILE A 22 17.91 5.16 30.31
C ILE A 22 17.05 5.56 31.49
N CYS A 23 17.02 6.86 31.80
CA CYS A 23 16.14 7.47 32.78
C CYS A 23 15.69 8.85 32.30
N ALA A 24 14.48 9.23 32.70
CA ALA A 24 13.90 10.54 32.45
C ALA A 24 13.13 10.99 33.71
N GLY A 25 13.40 12.20 34.18
CA GLY A 25 12.73 12.88 35.29
C GLY A 25 12.74 14.39 35.08
N GLU A 26 12.16 15.16 36.01
CA GLU A 26 11.94 16.61 35.84
C GLU A 26 13.21 17.42 35.51
N ASN A 27 14.39 17.00 36.01
CA ASN A 27 15.67 17.68 35.77
C ASN A 27 16.80 16.72 35.35
N GLU A 28 16.47 15.45 35.07
CA GLU A 28 17.47 14.43 34.75
C GLU A 28 17.02 13.65 33.52
N LEU A 29 17.79 13.75 32.44
CA LEU A 29 17.65 12.88 31.28
C LEU A 29 19.01 12.23 31.03
N ARG A 30 19.09 10.90 31.12
CA ARG A 30 20.27 10.14 30.73
C ARG A 30 19.94 9.24 29.56
N VAL A 31 20.85 9.20 28.60
CA VAL A 31 20.68 8.43 27.38
C VAL A 31 21.90 7.57 27.09
N ARG A 32 21.67 6.44 26.45
CA ARG A 32 22.72 5.62 25.84
C ARG A 32 22.89 6.06 24.39
N VAL A 33 24.08 6.51 24.06
CA VAL A 33 24.40 6.99 22.71
C VAL A 33 25.03 5.88 21.89
N ALA A 34 24.60 5.74 20.64
CA ALA A 34 25.09 4.74 19.69
C ALA A 34 26.08 5.32 18.64
N ALA A 35 26.56 6.55 18.85
CA ALA A 35 27.51 7.19 17.93
C ALA A 35 28.94 6.68 18.19
N PRO A 36 29.72 6.27 17.15
CA PRO A 36 31.07 5.73 17.32
C PRO A 36 32.02 6.63 18.11
N SER A 37 31.84 7.95 18.01
CA SER A 37 32.66 8.96 18.69
C SER A 37 32.24 9.25 20.14
N LEU A 38 31.05 8.80 20.57
CA LEU A 38 30.43 9.13 21.86
C LEU A 38 29.72 7.89 22.43
N LEU A 39 30.42 6.76 22.50
CA LEU A 39 29.85 5.50 23.01
C LEU A 39 29.71 5.58 24.54
N GLY A 40 28.49 5.36 25.03
CA GLY A 40 28.23 5.22 26.46
C GLY A 40 26.98 5.94 26.94
N GLU A 41 26.84 5.99 28.26
CA GLU A 41 25.75 6.71 28.93
C GLU A 41 26.17 8.16 29.15
N MET A 42 25.33 9.10 28.70
CA MET A 42 25.61 10.53 28.81
C MET A 42 24.41 11.26 29.41
N PRO A 43 24.65 12.32 30.21
CA PRO A 43 23.58 13.22 30.62
C PRO A 43 23.17 14.11 29.44
N VAL A 44 21.88 14.40 29.35
CA VAL A 44 21.30 15.37 28.42
C VAL A 44 20.84 16.57 29.23
N TRP A 45 21.39 17.75 28.92
CA TRP A 45 21.06 19.00 29.57
C TRP A 45 19.71 19.50 29.08
N ILE A 46 18.78 19.64 30.02
CA ILE A 46 17.43 20.14 29.80
C ILE A 46 17.29 21.51 30.49
N HIS A 47 16.58 22.44 29.85
CA HIS A 47 16.34 23.82 30.31
C HIS A 47 17.59 24.71 30.49
N ARG A 48 18.78 24.17 30.25
CA ARG A 48 20.04 24.92 30.29
C ARG A 48 20.01 26.02 29.23
N ASP A 49 20.28 27.25 29.67
CA ASP A 49 20.30 28.46 28.84
C ASP A 49 19.01 28.69 28.02
N ARG A 50 17.89 28.10 28.46
CA ARG A 50 16.59 28.08 27.77
C ARG A 50 16.62 27.50 26.35
N VAL A 51 17.65 26.74 25.99
CA VAL A 51 17.85 26.24 24.62
C VAL A 51 16.75 25.27 24.19
N ASN A 52 16.29 24.40 25.08
CA ASN A 52 15.29 23.36 24.81
C ASN A 52 14.09 23.40 25.77
N SER A 53 13.82 24.56 26.38
CA SER A 53 12.72 24.75 27.35
C SER A 53 11.30 24.63 26.81
N GLU A 54 11.12 24.41 25.51
CA GLU A 54 9.79 24.14 24.96
C GLU A 54 9.43 22.64 25.06
N PHE A 55 10.38 21.75 25.39
CA PHE A 55 10.20 20.30 25.35
C PHE A 55 9.68 19.63 26.63
N ASP A 56 9.16 20.40 27.59
CA ASP A 56 8.63 19.91 28.87
C ASP A 56 7.59 18.80 28.66
N GLU A 57 6.65 18.99 27.72
CA GLU A 57 5.66 17.96 27.40
C GLU A 57 6.33 16.69 26.87
N THR A 58 7.33 16.81 25.98
CA THR A 58 8.06 15.66 25.45
C THR A 58 8.76 14.87 26.56
N LEU A 59 9.35 15.54 27.56
CA LEU A 59 10.02 14.88 28.68
C LEU A 59 9.07 14.00 29.49
N CYS A 60 7.83 14.45 29.67
CA CYS A 60 6.79 13.65 30.33
C CYS A 60 6.33 12.41 29.52
N LEU A 61 6.68 12.33 28.23
CA LEU A 61 6.36 11.19 27.36
C LEU A 61 7.50 10.16 27.29
N LEU A 62 8.68 10.50 27.84
CA LEU A 62 9.85 9.64 27.80
C LEU A 62 9.76 8.55 28.85
N GLU A 63 10.12 7.35 28.43
CA GLU A 63 10.22 6.16 29.26
C GLU A 63 11.56 5.47 28.99
N PRO A 64 12.12 4.70 29.94
CA PRO A 64 13.28 3.85 29.66
C PRO A 64 13.05 3.00 28.40
N GLY A 65 14.05 2.96 27.51
CA GLY A 65 13.97 2.30 26.20
C GLY A 65 13.40 3.15 25.06
N SER A 66 12.86 4.34 25.34
CA SER A 66 12.39 5.27 24.30
C SER A 66 13.55 5.64 23.36
N LYS A 67 13.31 5.60 22.05
CA LYS A 67 14.30 6.02 21.05
C LYS A 67 14.22 7.53 20.85
N LEU A 68 15.37 8.19 20.81
CA LEU A 68 15.50 9.63 20.63
C LEU A 68 16.47 9.97 19.50
N ASN A 69 16.14 11.00 18.73
CA ASN A 69 17.15 11.79 18.05
C ASN A 69 17.33 13.10 18.82
N LEU A 70 18.57 13.36 19.22
CA LEU A 70 19.05 14.63 19.73
C LEU A 70 19.61 15.40 18.53
N VAL A 71 19.05 16.57 18.21
CA VAL A 71 19.38 17.30 16.97
C VAL A 71 19.91 18.69 17.30
N ASP A 72 20.95 19.09 16.54
CA ASP A 72 21.71 20.32 16.73
C ASP A 72 22.27 20.39 18.16
N VAL A 73 23.17 19.42 18.41
CA VAL A 73 23.71 19.11 19.75
C VAL A 73 25.06 19.79 19.97
N ILE A 74 25.16 20.47 21.10
CA ILE A 74 26.43 21.01 21.64
C ILE A 74 26.85 20.14 22.83
N ILE A 75 28.14 19.80 22.91
CA ILE A 75 28.70 19.09 24.06
C ILE A 75 29.19 20.12 25.05
N VAL A 76 28.65 20.12 26.27
CA VAL A 76 29.00 21.06 27.34
C VAL A 76 29.15 20.30 28.64
N ASP A 77 30.26 20.47 29.34
CA ASP A 77 30.56 19.82 30.64
C ASP A 77 30.37 18.29 30.63
N GLY A 78 30.74 17.63 29.53
CA GLY A 78 30.58 16.18 29.37
C GLY A 78 29.14 15.70 29.13
N GLY A 79 28.17 16.61 29.03
CA GLY A 79 26.78 16.32 28.68
C GLY A 79 26.36 16.87 27.32
N LEU A 80 25.21 16.41 26.84
CA LEU A 80 24.65 16.78 25.55
C LEU A 80 23.58 17.86 25.73
N LEU A 81 23.74 19.01 25.08
CA LEU A 81 22.73 20.07 25.03
C LEU A 81 22.11 20.12 23.63
N PRO A 82 20.99 19.42 23.39
CA PRO A 82 20.30 19.43 22.11
C PRO A 82 19.37 20.65 21.98
N ARG A 83 19.27 21.21 20.79
CA ARG A 83 18.24 22.21 20.46
C ARG A 83 16.87 21.57 20.22
N PHE A 84 16.83 20.37 19.67
CA PHE A 84 15.59 19.62 19.44
C PHE A 84 15.67 18.20 20.01
N LEU A 85 14.56 17.77 20.63
CA LEU A 85 14.35 16.42 21.11
C LEU A 85 13.26 15.75 20.26
N ILE A 86 13.60 14.65 19.58
CA ILE A 86 12.69 13.96 18.67
C ILE A 86 12.43 12.55 19.21
N LEU A 87 11.19 12.29 19.64
CA LEU A 87 10.76 11.00 20.19
C LEU A 87 10.39 10.01 19.10
N GLU A 88 10.99 8.82 19.08
CA GLU A 88 10.75 7.81 18.04
C GLU A 88 10.89 8.39 16.62
N PRO A 89 12.11 8.79 16.24
CA PRO A 89 12.37 9.44 14.96
C PRO A 89 12.01 8.57 13.74
N ASP A 90 12.00 7.25 13.89
CA ASP A 90 11.65 6.33 12.81
C ASP A 90 10.18 6.45 12.34
N TYR A 91 9.29 6.98 13.19
CA TYR A 91 7.91 7.26 12.79
C TYR A 91 7.85 8.59 12.04
N LEU A 92 7.90 8.55 10.70
CA LEU A 92 7.80 9.78 9.90
C LEU A 92 6.37 10.34 9.90
N VAL A 93 6.23 11.60 10.29
CA VAL A 93 5.00 12.40 10.17
C VAL A 93 5.11 13.32 8.97
N ASP A 94 4.04 13.38 8.16
CA ASP A 94 4.01 14.30 7.03
C ASP A 94 3.96 15.77 7.51
N ALA A 95 4.83 16.61 6.97
CA ALA A 95 4.95 18.02 7.36
C ALA A 95 3.65 18.80 7.13
N SER A 96 2.89 18.51 6.06
CA SER A 96 1.60 19.14 5.81
C SER A 96 0.55 18.70 6.84
N ALA A 97 0.52 17.41 7.21
CA ALA A 97 -0.39 16.89 8.23
C ALA A 97 -0.09 17.47 9.62
N LEU A 98 1.19 17.68 9.95
CA LEU A 98 1.60 18.34 11.18
C LEU A 98 1.24 19.83 11.17
N ALA A 99 1.46 20.52 10.05
CA ALA A 99 1.10 21.93 9.89
C ALA A 99 -0.42 22.16 10.00
N GLU A 100 -1.25 21.23 9.50
CA GLU A 100 -2.70 21.26 9.69
C GLU A 100 -3.11 21.23 11.17
N CYS A 101 -2.27 20.70 12.06
CA CYS A 101 -2.51 20.70 13.51
C CYS A 101 -2.30 22.09 14.16
N ALA A 102 -1.71 23.04 13.44
CA ALA A 102 -1.38 24.39 13.90
C ALA A 102 -2.31 25.43 13.24
N GLN A 103 -3.55 25.56 13.74
CA GLN A 103 -4.55 26.48 13.19
C GLN A 103 -4.52 27.87 13.87
N GLU A 104 -5.14 28.85 13.21
CA GLU A 104 -5.30 30.22 13.76
C GLU A 104 -5.97 30.20 15.15
N TYR A 105 -6.88 29.26 15.36
CA TYR A 105 -7.65 29.09 16.59
C TYR A 105 -7.04 28.05 17.56
N GLY A 106 -5.76 27.71 17.39
CA GLY A 106 -5.02 26.87 18.34
C GLY A 106 -4.24 25.73 17.69
N THR A 107 -3.28 25.21 18.45
CA THR A 107 -2.45 24.08 18.07
C THR A 107 -2.85 22.88 18.91
N CYS A 108 -3.19 21.75 18.29
CA CYS A 108 -3.65 20.56 19.01
C CYS A 108 -3.40 19.26 18.24
N TRP A 109 -2.92 18.22 18.95
CA TRP A 109 -2.54 16.94 18.34
C TRP A 109 -3.77 16.09 17.96
N GLN A 110 -4.91 16.32 18.62
CA GLN A 110 -6.18 15.65 18.38
C GLN A 110 -6.64 15.83 16.92
N ARG A 111 -6.25 16.94 16.29
CA ARG A 111 -6.58 17.25 14.91
C ARG A 111 -5.98 16.27 13.92
N TYR A 112 -4.79 15.76 14.18
CA TYR A 112 -4.15 14.74 13.36
C TYR A 112 -5.04 13.48 13.27
N PHE A 113 -5.54 13.02 14.41
CA PHE A 113 -6.40 11.84 14.49
C PHE A 113 -7.82 12.10 14.00
N TRP A 114 -8.34 13.33 14.18
CA TRP A 114 -9.62 13.73 13.60
C TRP A 114 -9.58 13.74 12.06
N ASN A 115 -8.52 14.33 11.48
CA ASN A 115 -8.32 14.40 10.02
C ASN A 115 -8.10 13.02 9.40
N ARG A 116 -7.57 12.06 10.17
CA ARG A 116 -7.42 10.67 9.75
C ARG A 116 -8.75 9.96 9.53
N ILE A 117 -9.70 10.08 10.47
CA ILE A 117 -10.94 9.30 10.43
C ILE A 117 -12.06 10.00 9.67
N ARG A 118 -12.08 11.35 9.65
CA ARG A 118 -13.17 12.08 9.00
C ARG A 118 -13.16 11.83 7.48
N PRO A 119 -14.34 11.69 6.84
CA PRO A 119 -14.45 11.59 5.39
C PRO A 119 -13.83 12.83 4.74
N LYS A 120 -13.12 12.65 3.62
CA LYS A 120 -12.76 13.78 2.77
C LYS A 120 -14.01 14.15 1.97
N THR A 121 -14.59 15.32 2.25
CA THR A 121 -15.62 15.89 1.38
C THR A 121 -14.92 16.60 0.23
N ILE A 122 -15.25 16.23 -1.00
CA ILE A 122 -14.81 17.01 -2.16
C ILE A 122 -15.49 18.36 -2.09
N THR A 123 -14.70 19.42 -2.00
CA THR A 123 -15.15 20.80 -2.05
C THR A 123 -14.55 21.49 -3.26
N ASP A 124 -15.20 22.56 -3.73
CA ASP A 124 -14.65 23.39 -4.81
C ASP A 124 -13.25 23.89 -4.48
N SER A 125 -12.97 24.21 -3.21
CA SER A 125 -11.66 24.68 -2.78
C SER A 125 -10.57 23.62 -2.96
N ILE A 126 -10.88 22.35 -2.67
CA ILE A 126 -9.94 21.23 -2.85
C ILE A 126 -9.71 20.97 -4.33
N LEU A 127 -10.78 20.91 -5.14
CA LEU A 127 -10.66 20.72 -6.59
C LEU A 127 -9.91 21.87 -7.27
N LEU A 128 -10.19 23.11 -6.84
CA LEU A 128 -9.50 24.30 -7.32
C LEU A 128 -8.01 24.24 -6.95
N GLY A 129 -7.68 23.85 -5.71
CA GLY A 129 -6.30 23.65 -5.27
C GLY A 129 -5.55 22.64 -6.13
N ASN A 130 -6.12 21.45 -6.33
CA ASN A 130 -5.53 20.41 -7.16
C ASN A 130 -5.33 20.87 -8.62
N ALA A 131 -6.32 21.56 -9.19
CA ALA A 131 -6.24 22.07 -10.55
C ALA A 131 -5.17 23.18 -10.70
N VAL A 132 -5.07 24.08 -9.71
CA VAL A 132 -4.08 25.16 -9.70
C VAL A 132 -2.66 24.62 -9.54
N ASN A 133 -2.45 23.59 -8.69
CA ASN A 133 -1.15 22.92 -8.60
C ASN A 133 -0.75 22.29 -9.94
N LEU A 134 -1.66 21.56 -10.60
CA LEU A 134 -1.37 21.00 -11.92
C LEU A 134 -1.02 22.08 -12.95
N ILE A 135 -1.77 23.19 -12.96
CA ILE A 135 -1.46 24.32 -13.83
C ILE A 135 -0.06 24.87 -13.54
N PHE A 136 0.30 25.02 -12.27
CA PHE A 136 1.61 25.51 -11.87
C PHE A 136 2.72 24.55 -12.35
N ASP A 137 2.56 23.25 -12.13
CA ASP A 137 3.51 22.22 -12.56
C ASP A 137 3.74 22.25 -14.09
N GLU A 138 2.65 22.32 -14.87
CA GLU A 138 2.71 22.39 -16.34
C GLU A 138 3.38 23.70 -16.81
N LEU A 139 3.10 24.83 -16.15
CA LEU A 139 3.75 26.10 -16.48
C LEU A 139 5.25 26.08 -16.16
N ILE A 140 5.67 25.49 -15.04
CA ILE A 140 7.09 25.35 -14.68
C ILE A 140 7.81 24.43 -15.68
N THR A 141 7.20 23.28 -15.99
CA THR A 141 7.82 22.22 -16.79
C THR A 141 7.80 22.47 -18.30
N SER A 142 6.90 23.31 -18.80
CA SER A 142 6.83 23.64 -20.22
C SER A 142 8.13 24.28 -20.76
N LYS A 143 8.51 23.93 -22.00
CA LYS A 143 9.65 24.58 -22.69
C LYS A 143 9.40 26.08 -22.82
N ASP A 144 8.22 26.46 -23.29
CA ASP A 144 7.73 27.84 -23.31
C ASP A 144 6.37 27.96 -22.60
N PHE A 145 6.37 28.50 -21.38
CA PHE A 145 5.14 28.70 -20.62
C PHE A 145 4.23 29.78 -21.22
N ARG A 146 4.76 30.65 -22.10
CA ARG A 146 3.96 31.69 -22.75
C ARG A 146 3.02 31.10 -23.78
N SER A 147 3.40 30.01 -24.45
CA SER A 147 2.56 29.29 -25.41
C SER A 147 1.50 28.40 -24.77
N VAL A 148 1.63 28.07 -23.48
CA VAL A 148 0.62 27.30 -22.75
C VAL A 148 -0.66 28.15 -22.62
N THR A 149 -1.79 27.58 -23.06
CA THR A 149 -3.12 28.20 -22.99
C THR A 149 -3.99 27.49 -21.96
N PHE A 150 -4.95 28.22 -21.38
CA PHE A 150 -5.89 27.64 -20.43
C PHE A 150 -6.64 26.45 -21.02
N ASP A 151 -7.13 26.58 -22.25
CA ASP A 151 -7.90 25.53 -22.94
C ASP A 151 -7.08 24.26 -23.18
N SER A 152 -5.76 24.38 -23.41
CA SER A 152 -4.88 23.22 -23.59
C SER A 152 -4.69 22.40 -22.31
N LEU A 153 -4.83 23.02 -21.13
CA LEU A 153 -4.65 22.35 -19.83
C LEU A 153 -5.93 21.65 -19.36
N MET A 154 -7.10 22.10 -19.80
CA MET A 154 -8.37 21.60 -19.28
C MET A 154 -8.59 20.08 -19.47
N PRO A 155 -8.27 19.48 -20.62
CA PRO A 155 -8.36 18.04 -20.80
C PRO A 155 -7.48 17.26 -19.80
N LYS A 156 -6.26 17.74 -19.53
CA LYS A 156 -5.35 17.12 -18.55
C LYS A 156 -5.91 17.19 -17.13
N ILE A 157 -6.41 18.37 -16.72
CA ILE A 157 -7.03 18.58 -15.40
C ILE A 157 -8.24 17.66 -15.21
N PHE A 158 -9.11 17.59 -16.21
CA PHE A 158 -10.32 16.79 -16.16
C PHE A 158 -10.02 15.28 -16.11
N ALA A 159 -9.07 14.81 -16.93
CA ALA A 159 -8.68 13.40 -16.96
C ALA A 159 -8.04 12.93 -15.63
N ARG A 160 -7.43 13.83 -14.85
CA ARG A 160 -6.81 13.51 -13.56
C ARG A 160 -7.83 13.35 -12.43
N TYR A 161 -8.93 14.12 -12.44
CA TYR A 161 -9.95 14.14 -11.39
C TYR A 161 -11.40 13.99 -11.91
N PRO A 162 -11.69 12.99 -12.77
CA PRO A 162 -12.94 12.96 -13.51
C PRO A 162 -14.16 12.73 -12.64
N ILE A 163 -14.09 11.80 -11.67
CA ILE A 163 -15.22 11.50 -10.77
C ILE A 163 -15.47 12.71 -9.87
N GLU A 164 -14.42 13.37 -9.43
CA GLU A 164 -14.48 14.51 -8.54
C GLU A 164 -15.13 15.72 -9.22
N PHE A 165 -14.74 16.02 -10.46
CA PHE A 165 -15.39 17.08 -11.24
C PHE A 165 -16.84 16.75 -11.57
N VAL A 166 -17.17 15.50 -11.86
CA VAL A 166 -18.55 15.11 -12.19
C VAL A 166 -19.44 15.09 -10.94
N SER A 167 -18.92 14.62 -9.80
CA SER A 167 -19.67 14.52 -8.53
C SER A 167 -19.83 15.84 -7.77
N ALA A 168 -18.92 16.80 -7.98
CA ALA A 168 -19.00 18.09 -7.31
C ALA A 168 -20.12 18.97 -7.87
N LYS A 169 -21.23 19.08 -7.12
CA LYS A 169 -22.38 19.94 -7.46
C LYS A 169 -22.05 21.43 -7.53
N SER A 170 -21.02 21.85 -6.82
CA SER A 170 -20.66 23.25 -6.60
C SER A 170 -19.70 23.81 -7.65
N VAL A 171 -19.08 22.95 -8.48
CA VAL A 171 -18.32 23.37 -9.65
C VAL A 171 -19.29 23.99 -10.67
N ASP A 172 -19.15 25.29 -10.90
CA ASP A 172 -20.01 26.09 -11.78
C ASP A 172 -19.16 27.01 -12.69
N ARG A 173 -19.80 27.96 -13.36
CA ARG A 173 -19.07 28.96 -14.18
C ARG A 173 -18.08 29.80 -13.36
N ARG A 174 -18.41 30.10 -12.09
CA ARG A 174 -17.56 30.90 -11.19
C ARG A 174 -16.30 30.13 -10.80
N PHE A 175 -16.39 28.81 -10.64
CA PHE A 175 -15.22 27.94 -10.44
C PHE A 175 -14.22 28.11 -11.58
N PHE A 176 -14.66 27.96 -12.83
CA PHE A 176 -13.76 28.07 -13.99
C PHE A 176 -13.24 29.49 -14.22
N GLN A 177 -14.04 30.51 -13.95
CA GLN A 177 -13.57 31.91 -13.96
C GLN A 177 -12.45 32.14 -12.94
N ASN A 178 -12.59 31.57 -11.73
CA ASN A 178 -11.57 31.66 -10.69
C ASN A 178 -10.31 30.89 -11.09
N LEU A 179 -10.45 29.68 -11.63
CA LEU A 179 -9.33 28.87 -12.12
C LEU A 179 -8.57 29.61 -13.25
N HIS A 180 -9.27 30.18 -14.21
CA HIS A 180 -8.68 30.99 -15.28
C HIS A 180 -7.97 32.23 -14.74
N SER A 181 -8.57 32.96 -13.79
CA SER A 181 -7.93 34.13 -13.18
C SER A 181 -6.63 33.76 -12.46
N GLN A 182 -6.58 32.59 -11.83
CA GLN A 182 -5.36 32.09 -11.18
C GLN A 182 -4.33 31.63 -12.20
N PHE A 183 -4.73 31.00 -13.30
CA PHE A 183 -3.85 30.71 -14.43
C PHE A 183 -3.12 31.96 -14.95
N GLU A 184 -3.87 33.05 -15.19
CA GLU A 184 -3.28 34.33 -15.61
C GLU A 184 -2.35 34.92 -14.55
N THR A 185 -2.73 34.80 -13.27
CA THR A 185 -1.90 35.24 -12.15
C THR A 185 -0.57 34.48 -12.11
N LEU A 186 -0.59 33.16 -12.30
CA LEU A 186 0.62 32.33 -12.36
C LEU A 186 1.51 32.71 -13.56
N LYS A 187 0.94 32.91 -14.76
CA LYS A 187 1.73 33.35 -15.93
C LYS A 187 2.38 34.72 -15.72
N ARG A 188 1.68 35.65 -15.06
CA ARG A 188 2.24 36.95 -14.68
C ARG A 188 3.42 36.77 -13.73
N ILE A 189 3.24 36.00 -12.64
CA ILE A 189 4.28 35.76 -11.62
C ILE A 189 5.55 35.16 -12.23
N LEU A 190 5.40 34.20 -13.13
CA LEU A 190 6.54 33.60 -13.85
C LEU A 190 7.24 34.60 -14.78
N SER A 191 6.51 35.61 -15.28
CA SER A 191 7.06 36.63 -16.19
C SER A 191 7.72 37.79 -15.45
N THR A 192 7.18 38.20 -14.29
CA THR A 192 7.60 39.40 -13.55
C THR A 192 8.35 39.05 -12.27
N ASP A 193 7.68 38.39 -11.33
CA ASP A 193 8.15 38.25 -9.96
C ASP A 193 9.33 37.28 -9.86
N PHE A 194 9.29 36.17 -10.61
CA PHE A 194 10.39 35.20 -10.65
C PHE A 194 11.68 35.85 -11.17
N SER A 195 11.57 36.62 -12.27
CA SER A 195 12.72 37.35 -12.82
C SER A 195 13.24 38.42 -11.86
N ALA A 196 12.36 39.12 -11.14
CA ALA A 196 12.75 40.16 -10.18
C ALA A 196 13.46 39.57 -8.94
N LEU A 197 13.11 38.35 -8.55
CA LEU A 197 13.69 37.64 -7.41
C LEU A 197 14.88 36.74 -7.79
N GLY A 198 15.28 36.70 -9.06
CA GLY A 198 16.37 35.84 -9.54
C GLY A 198 16.04 34.34 -9.52
N ILE A 199 14.74 34.00 -9.54
CA ILE A 199 14.26 32.61 -9.57
C ILE A 199 14.22 32.15 -11.04
N ASP A 200 15.03 31.15 -11.39
CA ASP A 200 15.05 30.53 -12.72
C ASP A 200 14.26 29.23 -12.72
N ARG A 201 13.03 29.28 -13.27
CA ARG A 201 12.15 28.12 -13.40
C ARG A 201 12.81 26.93 -14.13
N ARG A 202 13.77 27.18 -15.03
CA ARG A 202 14.42 26.13 -15.82
C ARG A 202 15.41 25.33 -14.98
N LYS A 203 15.79 25.85 -13.81
CA LYS A 203 16.68 25.23 -12.83
C LYS A 203 15.94 24.73 -11.59
N ALA A 204 14.64 24.53 -11.72
CA ALA A 204 13.77 24.18 -10.61
C ALA A 204 13.14 22.80 -10.78
N MET A 205 12.95 22.15 -9.64
CA MET A 205 12.30 20.87 -9.50
C MET A 205 10.87 21.11 -9.05
N VAL A 206 9.95 20.33 -9.62
CA VAL A 206 8.53 20.34 -9.25
C VAL A 206 8.26 19.16 -8.33
N GLU A 207 7.48 19.39 -7.28
CA GLU A 207 7.08 18.37 -6.32
C GLU A 207 8.26 17.58 -5.65
N PRO A 208 9.43 18.21 -5.33
CA PRO A 208 10.53 17.51 -4.69
C PRO A 208 10.15 16.95 -3.32
N SER A 209 10.51 15.67 -3.11
CA SER A 209 10.21 14.94 -1.88
C SER A 209 11.44 14.79 -1.00
N PHE A 210 11.22 14.83 0.32
CA PHE A 210 12.26 14.74 1.34
C PHE A 210 11.87 13.76 2.44
N ILE A 211 12.84 12.95 2.87
CA ILE A 211 12.77 12.10 4.05
C ILE A 211 13.78 12.64 5.07
N CYS A 212 13.29 13.06 6.23
CA CYS A 212 14.10 13.62 7.32
C CYS A 212 13.84 12.83 8.60
N GLU A 213 14.50 11.68 8.68
CA GLU A 213 14.58 10.82 9.86
C GLU A 213 15.17 11.56 11.09
N ALA A 214 16.02 12.57 10.91
CA ALA A 214 16.58 13.38 11.99
C ALA A 214 15.46 14.05 12.80
N LEU A 215 14.48 14.63 12.11
CA LEU A 215 13.31 15.28 12.70
C LEU A 215 12.07 14.36 12.80
N GLY A 216 12.16 13.15 12.26
CA GLY A 216 11.04 12.22 12.14
C GLY A 216 9.91 12.79 11.26
N LEU A 217 10.29 13.42 10.14
CA LEU A 217 9.40 14.09 9.21
C LEU A 217 9.61 13.62 7.77
N GLN A 218 8.56 13.69 6.98
CA GLN A 218 8.61 13.59 5.52
C GLN A 218 7.74 14.66 4.89
N GLY A 219 7.93 14.93 3.62
CA GLY A 219 7.07 15.88 2.93
C GLY A 219 7.51 16.17 1.51
N ARG A 220 6.65 16.93 0.84
CA ARG A 220 6.76 17.25 -0.58
C ARG A 220 6.44 18.73 -0.78
N LEU A 221 7.40 19.46 -1.32
CA LEU A 221 7.29 20.90 -1.59
C LEU A 221 6.83 21.10 -3.03
N ASP A 222 6.05 22.13 -3.34
CA ASP A 222 5.57 22.33 -4.72
C ASP A 222 6.70 22.71 -5.69
N PHE A 223 7.67 23.53 -5.25
CA PHE A 223 8.78 24.01 -6.08
C PHE A 223 10.08 24.20 -5.30
N LEU A 224 11.20 23.79 -5.89
CA LEU A 224 12.55 24.02 -5.35
C LEU A 224 13.55 24.36 -6.44
N GLN A 225 14.29 25.44 -6.24
CA GLN A 225 15.53 25.75 -6.94
C GLN A 225 16.69 25.60 -5.97
N VAL A 226 17.74 24.87 -6.38
CA VAL A 226 18.96 24.65 -5.55
C VAL A 226 20.13 25.47 -6.07
N GLU A 227 20.30 25.57 -7.39
CA GLU A 227 21.38 26.34 -8.01
C GLU A 227 21.14 27.86 -7.91
N ASN A 228 22.22 28.62 -7.77
CA ASN A 228 22.21 30.09 -7.66
C ASN A 228 21.45 30.64 -6.44
N GLY A 229 21.33 29.85 -5.37
CA GLY A 229 20.65 30.20 -4.13
C GLY A 229 19.42 29.32 -3.91
N LEU A 230 19.30 28.74 -2.71
CA LEU A 230 18.22 27.81 -2.42
C LEU A 230 16.91 28.57 -2.26
N CYS A 231 15.96 28.33 -3.18
CA CYS A 231 14.64 28.92 -3.15
C CYS A 231 13.55 27.85 -3.12
N GLY A 232 12.70 27.89 -2.10
CA GLY A 232 11.54 27.01 -1.96
C GLY A 232 10.24 27.78 -2.08
N ILE A 233 9.24 27.23 -2.79
CA ILE A 233 7.92 27.85 -2.90
C ILE A 233 6.84 26.81 -2.58
N GLU A 234 5.91 27.21 -1.71
CA GLU A 234 4.68 26.47 -1.40
C GLU A 234 3.48 27.26 -1.93
N LEU A 235 2.67 26.62 -2.76
CA LEU A 235 1.52 27.18 -3.47
C LEU A 235 0.23 27.00 -2.68
N LYS A 236 -0.59 28.07 -2.65
CA LYS A 236 -1.89 28.11 -1.99
C LYS A 236 -2.92 28.75 -2.91
N ALA A 237 -3.89 27.94 -3.37
CA ALA A 237 -5.02 28.38 -4.19
C ALA A 237 -6.09 29.18 -3.43
N GLY A 238 -6.00 29.20 -2.09
CA GLY A 238 -6.83 30.00 -1.21
C GLY A 238 -6.45 31.48 -1.23
N ARG A 239 -7.30 32.32 -0.61
CA ARG A 239 -6.98 33.73 -0.41
C ARG A 239 -5.91 33.89 0.68
N PRO A 240 -5.07 34.94 0.60
CA PRO A 240 -4.20 35.28 1.71
C PRO A 240 -5.00 35.74 2.95
N PRO A 241 -4.38 35.76 4.15
CA PRO A 241 -5.04 36.23 5.35
C PRO A 241 -5.52 37.68 5.24
N TYR A 242 -6.60 38.00 5.95
CA TYR A 242 -7.14 39.36 6.00
C TYR A 242 -6.34 40.27 6.96
N PRO A 243 -6.15 41.56 6.63
CA PRO A 243 -6.49 42.19 5.36
C PRO A 243 -5.47 41.80 4.28
N GLU A 244 -5.97 41.50 3.06
CA GLU A 244 -5.17 40.88 1.99
C GLU A 244 -4.01 41.78 1.52
N ASN A 245 -4.12 43.10 1.70
CA ASN A 245 -3.11 44.10 1.35
C ASN A 245 -1.92 44.15 2.32
N ASP A 246 -2.03 43.57 3.52
CA ASP A 246 -0.90 43.44 4.44
C ASP A 246 -0.01 42.26 4.00
N LEU A 247 1.09 42.60 3.32
CA LEU A 247 2.03 41.64 2.75
C LEU A 247 2.81 40.86 3.81
N SER A 248 2.87 41.36 5.05
CA SER A 248 3.55 40.68 6.16
C SER A 248 2.74 39.51 6.72
N LYS A 249 1.42 39.48 6.46
CA LYS A 249 0.54 38.44 7.00
C LYS A 249 0.59 37.18 6.17
N VAL A 250 0.85 36.07 6.85
CA VAL A 250 0.78 34.70 6.31
C VAL A 250 -0.03 33.85 7.28
N SER A 251 -0.80 32.90 6.75
CA SER A 251 -1.61 32.04 7.61
C SER A 251 -0.69 31.17 8.45
N PHE A 252 -1.02 30.99 9.73
CA PHE A 252 -0.20 30.23 10.66
C PHE A 252 0.06 28.79 10.20
N PRO A 253 -0.94 27.99 9.75
CA PRO A 253 -0.69 26.68 9.15
C PRO A 253 0.27 26.72 7.95
N HIS A 254 0.14 27.72 7.07
CA HIS A 254 0.99 27.83 5.89
C HIS A 254 2.43 28.16 6.26
N ARG A 255 2.63 29.07 7.24
CA ARG A 255 3.95 29.39 7.79
C ARG A 255 4.57 28.17 8.47
N ALA A 256 3.80 27.43 9.26
CA ALA A 256 4.26 26.21 9.93
C ALA A 256 4.75 25.17 8.93
N GLN A 257 4.02 24.96 7.82
CA GLN A 257 4.41 24.04 6.76
C GLN A 257 5.75 24.43 6.12
N CYS A 258 5.91 25.70 5.72
CA CYS A 258 7.18 26.19 5.17
C CYS A 258 8.34 26.07 6.17
N ALA A 259 8.11 26.37 7.44
CA ALA A 259 9.12 26.26 8.49
C ALA A 259 9.62 24.82 8.68
N LEU A 260 8.71 23.84 8.60
CA LEU A 260 9.06 22.42 8.62
C LEU A 260 9.90 22.05 7.40
N TYR A 261 9.52 22.49 6.20
CA TYR A 261 10.31 22.23 4.98
C TYR A 261 11.70 22.85 5.02
N GLN A 262 11.84 24.10 5.48
CA GLN A 262 13.14 24.75 5.63
C GLN A 262 14.07 23.95 6.56
N SER A 263 13.52 23.44 7.65
CA SER A 263 14.25 22.64 8.65
C SER A 263 14.63 21.26 8.12
N MET A 264 13.72 20.62 7.35
CA MET A 264 14.01 19.38 6.66
C MET A 264 15.12 19.56 5.63
N ILE A 265 15.06 20.61 4.81
CA ILE A 265 16.09 20.92 3.80
C ILE A 265 17.43 21.25 4.46
N GLN A 266 17.43 21.97 5.59
CA GLN A 266 18.65 22.20 6.35
C GLN A 266 19.29 20.87 6.79
N SER A 267 18.49 19.92 7.25
CA SER A 267 18.97 18.59 7.67
C SER A 267 19.44 17.74 6.50
N VAL A 268 18.67 17.70 5.40
CA VAL A 268 18.87 16.75 4.30
C VAL A 268 19.94 17.26 3.34
N LEU A 269 19.92 18.55 2.99
CA LEU A 269 20.84 19.16 2.02
C LEU A 269 21.99 19.94 2.67
N GLY A 270 22.01 20.08 4.00
CA GLY A 270 23.07 20.81 4.72
C GLY A 270 23.05 22.33 4.52
N VAL A 271 21.99 22.89 3.92
CA VAL A 271 21.90 24.33 3.64
C VAL A 271 21.37 25.08 4.87
N LYS A 272 22.18 25.97 5.45
CA LYS A 272 21.79 26.80 6.61
C LYS A 272 20.55 27.65 6.32
N LEU A 273 19.67 27.83 7.31
CA LEU A 273 18.42 28.60 7.18
C LEU A 273 18.61 30.03 6.64
N GLU A 274 19.71 30.69 7.00
CA GLU A 274 20.04 32.05 6.54
C GLU A 274 20.32 32.13 5.02
N ASN A 275 20.68 31.01 4.41
CA ASN A 275 20.94 30.87 2.98
C ASN A 275 19.74 30.28 2.21
N GLN A 276 18.58 30.16 2.86
CA GLN A 276 17.34 29.65 2.25
C GLN A 276 16.34 30.79 2.06
N HIS A 277 15.79 30.91 0.84
CA HIS A 277 14.75 31.88 0.51
C HIS A 277 13.42 31.20 0.23
N PHE A 278 12.54 31.16 1.23
CA PHE A 278 11.24 30.50 1.12
C PHE A 278 10.09 31.48 0.92
N TYR A 279 9.16 31.12 0.06
CA TYR A 279 7.97 31.92 -0.25
C TYR A 279 6.69 31.10 -0.16
N LEU A 280 5.62 31.76 0.31
CA LEU A 280 4.26 31.32 0.10
C LEU A 280 3.69 32.00 -1.13
N LEU A 281 3.24 31.21 -2.10
CA LEU A 281 2.62 31.69 -3.33
C LEU A 281 1.09 31.61 -3.20
N TYR A 282 0.44 32.75 -3.02
CA TYR A 282 -1.02 32.86 -3.03
C TYR A 282 -1.50 33.22 -4.44
N SER A 283 -1.91 32.22 -5.22
CA SER A 283 -2.38 32.43 -6.60
C SER A 283 -3.71 33.19 -6.69
N ARG A 284 -4.50 33.20 -5.61
CA ARG A 284 -5.77 33.93 -5.51
C ARG A 284 -5.62 35.20 -4.66
N ASN A 285 -4.80 36.15 -5.12
CA ASN A 285 -4.61 37.44 -4.47
C ASN A 285 -5.12 38.58 -5.35
N LEU A 286 -5.89 39.51 -4.77
CA LEU A 286 -6.38 40.71 -5.45
C LEU A 286 -5.28 41.77 -5.66
N ASN A 287 -4.21 41.75 -4.85
CA ASN A 287 -3.04 42.60 -5.03
C ASN A 287 -1.93 41.81 -5.75
N PRO A 288 -1.60 42.14 -7.02
CA PRO A 288 -0.56 41.46 -7.78
C PRO A 288 0.81 41.45 -7.08
N GLU A 289 1.19 42.53 -6.41
CA GLU A 289 2.50 42.67 -5.74
C GLU A 289 2.65 41.79 -4.50
N GLY A 290 1.54 41.22 -4.00
CA GLY A 290 1.53 40.44 -2.76
C GLY A 290 1.39 38.93 -2.92
N CYS A 291 1.55 38.41 -4.14
CA CYS A 291 1.32 37.00 -4.43
C CYS A 291 2.40 36.09 -3.83
N LEU A 292 3.67 36.50 -3.90
CA LEU A 292 4.78 35.82 -3.25
C LEU A 292 5.10 36.51 -1.92
N ARG A 293 4.97 35.78 -0.81
CA ARG A 293 5.23 36.30 0.55
C ARG A 293 6.40 35.55 1.19
N PRO A 294 7.50 36.24 1.57
CA PRO A 294 8.64 35.58 2.17
C PRO A 294 8.28 35.01 3.54
N VAL A 295 8.81 33.83 3.84
CA VAL A 295 8.62 33.16 5.12
C VAL A 295 9.92 33.21 5.92
N LYS A 296 9.81 33.66 7.18
CA LYS A 296 10.88 33.59 8.17
C LYS A 296 10.52 32.55 9.22
N THR A 297 11.46 31.63 9.46
CA THR A 297 11.30 30.58 10.46
C THR A 297 11.84 31.02 11.82
N SER A 298 11.05 30.79 12.86
CA SER A 298 11.46 30.99 14.25
C SER A 298 11.78 29.65 14.90
N THR A 299 12.96 29.54 15.52
CA THR A 299 13.39 28.33 16.24
C THR A 299 12.36 27.91 17.29
N ARG A 300 11.79 28.87 18.02
CA ARG A 300 10.80 28.61 19.06
C ARG A 300 9.50 28.05 18.49
N GLU A 301 9.06 28.55 17.34
CA GLU A 301 7.87 28.01 16.65
C GLU A 301 8.11 26.58 16.19
N LEU A 302 9.29 26.31 15.63
CA LEU A 302 9.69 24.97 15.21
C LEU A 302 9.74 23.99 16.38
N GLN A 303 10.29 24.39 17.53
CA GLN A 303 10.30 23.55 18.74
C GLN A 303 8.89 23.18 19.20
N LYS A 304 7.92 24.10 19.13
CA LYS A 304 6.51 23.81 19.44
C LYS A 304 5.89 22.82 18.46
N LEU A 305 6.18 22.95 17.17
CA LEU A 305 5.71 22.01 16.14
C LEU A 305 6.32 20.60 16.34
N LEU A 306 7.60 20.52 16.71
CA LEU A 306 8.27 19.24 16.96
C LEU A 306 7.79 18.58 18.27
N ASN A 307 7.44 19.35 19.30
CA ASN A 307 6.73 18.83 20.47
C ASN A 307 5.37 18.26 20.12
N LEU A 308 4.60 18.98 19.29
CA LEU A 308 3.31 18.50 18.80
C LEU A 308 3.47 17.18 18.04
N ARG A 309 4.52 17.07 17.22
CA ARG A 309 4.89 15.82 16.52
C ARG A 309 5.22 14.70 17.50
N ASN A 310 6.02 14.96 18.53
CA ASN A 310 6.33 13.97 19.56
C ASN A 310 5.07 13.49 20.28
N LYS A 311 4.13 14.39 20.56
CA LYS A 311 2.84 14.03 21.17
C LYS A 311 1.98 13.15 20.26
N ILE A 312 1.93 13.44 18.96
CA ILE A 312 1.24 12.59 17.99
C ILE A 312 1.85 11.17 17.98
N VAL A 313 3.18 11.09 17.91
CA VAL A 313 3.90 9.81 17.85
C VAL A 313 3.77 9.02 19.16
N SER A 314 3.78 9.68 20.32
CA SER A 314 3.54 9.00 21.59
C SER A 314 2.15 8.37 21.63
N VAL A 315 1.11 9.05 21.12
CA VAL A 315 -0.25 8.50 21.07
C VAL A 315 -0.32 7.28 20.15
N GLU A 316 0.37 7.27 19.01
CA GLU A 316 0.47 6.09 18.14
C GLU A 316 1.14 4.91 18.84
N ARG A 317 2.29 5.17 19.48
CA ARG A 317 3.02 4.18 20.26
C ARG A 317 2.14 3.58 21.34
N ASP A 318 1.40 4.42 22.06
CA ASP A 318 0.54 3.98 23.16
C ASP A 318 -0.64 3.16 22.62
N ILE A 319 -1.22 3.49 21.46
CA ILE A 319 -2.27 2.67 20.83
C ILE A 319 -1.68 1.32 20.39
N SER A 320 -0.50 1.33 19.81
CA SER A 320 0.24 0.12 19.46
C SER A 320 0.50 -0.76 20.70
N ARG A 321 0.82 -0.19 21.87
CA ARG A 321 1.09 -0.96 23.10
C ARG A 321 -0.17 -1.41 23.82
N TYR A 322 -1.09 -0.49 24.11
CA TYR A 322 -2.24 -0.71 24.99
C TYR A 322 -3.54 -1.03 24.23
N GLY A 323 -3.51 -1.01 22.90
CA GLY A 323 -4.55 -1.51 22.03
C GLY A 323 -5.90 -0.79 22.22
N TYR A 324 -6.94 -1.59 22.47
CA TYR A 324 -8.33 -1.15 22.57
C TYR A 324 -8.52 0.03 23.54
N VAL A 325 -7.94 -0.06 24.74
CA VAL A 325 -8.16 0.94 25.81
C VAL A 325 -7.66 2.31 25.39
N GLN A 326 -6.51 2.36 24.72
CA GLN A 326 -5.95 3.61 24.26
C GLN A 326 -6.68 4.16 23.02
N ALA A 327 -7.20 3.30 22.15
CA ALA A 327 -8.05 3.72 21.05
C ALA A 327 -9.36 4.36 21.55
N GLU A 328 -9.98 3.79 22.58
CA GLU A 328 -11.15 4.38 23.24
C GLU A 328 -10.81 5.71 23.93
N TRP A 329 -9.68 5.77 24.66
CA TRP A 329 -9.18 7.01 25.26
C TRP A 329 -8.98 8.10 24.20
N LEU A 330 -8.33 7.78 23.08
CA LEU A 330 -8.10 8.72 21.99
C LEU A 330 -9.42 9.33 21.53
N VAL A 331 -10.40 8.49 21.23
CA VAL A 331 -11.71 8.93 20.75
C VAL A 331 -12.42 9.82 21.77
N SER A 332 -12.32 9.52 23.07
CA SER A 332 -12.86 10.38 24.12
C SER A 332 -12.31 11.82 24.04
N ARG A 333 -11.05 11.98 23.59
CA ARG A 333 -10.36 13.27 23.45
C ARG A 333 -10.69 14.03 22.17
N LEU A 334 -11.35 13.43 21.18
CA LEU A 334 -11.71 14.10 19.91
C LEU A 334 -12.95 15.01 20.07
N THR A 335 -12.92 15.94 21.04
CA THR A 335 -14.01 16.89 21.33
C THR A 335 -13.79 18.20 20.59
N ALA A 336 -14.87 18.95 20.34
CA ALA A 336 -14.77 20.30 19.81
C ALA A 336 -13.91 21.22 20.69
N ASP A 337 -13.98 21.09 22.03
CA ASP A 337 -13.18 21.92 22.95
C ASP A 337 -11.68 21.66 22.83
N ASN A 338 -11.28 20.40 22.60
CA ASN A 338 -9.87 20.06 22.37
C ASN A 338 -9.41 20.45 20.96
N LEU A 339 -10.30 20.33 19.97
CA LEU A 339 -10.01 20.66 18.57
C LEU A 339 -10.04 22.16 18.30
N ILE A 340 -10.68 22.96 19.16
CA ILE A 340 -10.78 24.41 19.07
C ILE A 340 -10.26 25.04 20.38
N PRO A 341 -8.93 25.02 20.63
CA PRO A 341 -8.37 25.54 21.88
C PRO A 341 -8.67 27.03 22.13
N ARG A 342 -8.86 27.81 21.07
CA ARG A 342 -9.21 29.23 21.13
C ARG A 342 -10.51 29.50 20.34
N PRO A 343 -11.68 29.33 20.98
CA PRO A 343 -12.97 29.60 20.35
C PRO A 343 -13.11 31.05 19.87
N SER A 344 -13.88 31.23 18.81
CA SER A 344 -14.24 32.51 18.21
C SER A 344 -15.63 32.43 17.58
N LEU A 345 -16.24 33.57 17.24
CA LEU A 345 -17.52 33.58 16.50
C LEU A 345 -17.47 32.77 15.20
N PHE A 346 -16.32 32.78 14.50
CA PHE A 346 -16.14 31.98 13.29
C PHE A 346 -16.14 30.48 13.60
N THR A 347 -15.37 30.05 14.60
CA THR A 347 -15.28 28.63 14.93
C THR A 347 -16.58 28.08 15.49
N GLU A 348 -17.27 28.84 16.33
CA GLU A 348 -18.58 28.46 16.89
C GLU A 348 -19.66 28.34 15.80
N ARG A 349 -19.63 29.19 14.78
CA ARG A 349 -20.63 29.18 13.70
C ARG A 349 -20.37 28.13 12.63
N TYR A 350 -19.11 27.86 12.30
CA TYR A 350 -18.75 27.06 11.11
C TYR A 350 -17.96 25.79 11.39
N ILE A 351 -17.15 25.75 12.46
CA ILE A 351 -16.22 24.64 12.71
C ILE A 351 -16.77 23.68 13.77
N ARG A 352 -17.24 24.20 14.92
CA ARG A 352 -17.81 23.39 16.00
C ARG A 352 -18.99 22.52 15.52
N PRO A 353 -19.97 23.02 14.75
CA PRO A 353 -21.07 22.19 14.28
C PRO A 353 -20.63 21.02 13.40
N GLU A 354 -19.59 21.18 12.58
CA GLU A 354 -19.02 20.10 11.76
C GLU A 354 -18.41 19.01 12.66
N ILE A 355 -17.62 19.43 13.66
CA ILE A 355 -16.97 18.51 14.61
C ILE A 355 -18.01 17.76 15.42
N ASP A 356 -18.96 18.47 16.03
CA ASP A 356 -20.01 17.86 16.86
C ASP A 356 -20.87 16.90 16.03
N CYS A 357 -21.24 17.29 14.80
CA CYS A 357 -21.99 16.43 13.90
C CYS A 357 -21.25 15.11 13.61
N GLY A 358 -19.95 15.19 13.32
CA GLY A 358 -19.14 13.98 13.11
C GLY A 358 -18.91 13.18 14.39
N ARG A 359 -18.74 13.85 15.54
CA ARG A 359 -18.48 13.19 16.83
C ARG A 359 -19.65 12.33 17.28
N ARG A 360 -20.90 12.68 16.93
CA ARG A 360 -22.10 11.86 17.23
C ARG A 360 -21.98 10.39 16.80
N ARG A 361 -21.18 10.09 15.76
CA ARG A 361 -20.94 8.71 15.31
C ARG A 361 -20.12 7.88 16.31
N LEU A 362 -19.28 8.56 17.09
CA LEU A 362 -18.37 7.97 18.08
C LEU A 362 -18.98 7.92 19.48
N GLU A 363 -20.16 8.50 19.67
CA GLU A 363 -20.85 8.51 20.95
C GLU A 363 -21.53 7.17 21.20
N ARG A 364 -21.31 6.64 22.41
CA ARG A 364 -21.89 5.37 22.84
C ARG A 364 -23.39 5.53 23.09
N ARG A 365 -24.16 4.66 22.44
CA ARG A 365 -25.62 4.55 22.49
C ARG A 365 -25.98 3.06 22.57
N ASP A 366 -27.20 2.78 23.00
CA ASP A 366 -27.67 1.41 23.16
C ASP A 366 -27.73 0.66 21.81
N ASP A 367 -27.94 1.38 20.70
CA ASP A 367 -28.06 0.83 19.34
C ASP A 367 -26.73 0.70 18.58
N ASN A 368 -25.59 1.09 19.17
CA ASN A 368 -24.28 1.05 18.50
C ASN A 368 -23.10 0.57 19.38
N ASP A 369 -23.34 0.06 20.61
CA ASP A 369 -22.26 -0.35 21.51
C ASP A 369 -21.33 -1.40 20.89
N LEU A 370 -21.89 -2.40 20.18
CA LEU A 370 -21.11 -3.43 19.52
C LEU A 370 -20.29 -2.87 18.34
N ALA A 371 -20.90 -2.00 17.51
CA ALA A 371 -20.19 -1.31 16.44
C ALA A 371 -19.04 -0.42 16.96
N LEU A 372 -19.20 0.24 18.10
CA LEU A 372 -18.13 1.02 18.72
C LEU A 372 -17.02 0.15 19.29
N ARG A 373 -17.34 -0.97 19.94
CA ARG A 373 -16.33 -1.94 20.38
C ARG A 373 -15.51 -2.48 19.21
N TYR A 374 -16.21 -2.82 18.13
CA TYR A 374 -15.59 -3.22 16.87
C TYR A 374 -14.68 -2.10 16.34
N PHE A 375 -15.17 -0.86 16.29
CA PHE A 375 -14.39 0.29 15.83
C PHE A 375 -13.10 0.46 16.64
N TYR A 376 -13.14 0.46 17.98
CA TYR A 376 -11.94 0.62 18.80
C TYR A 376 -10.96 -0.54 18.63
N ARG A 377 -11.45 -1.79 18.59
CA ARG A 377 -10.58 -2.97 18.45
C ARG A 377 -9.86 -2.99 17.10
N PHE A 378 -10.60 -2.74 16.02
CA PHE A 378 -10.02 -2.71 14.68
C PHE A 378 -9.23 -1.44 14.40
N TYR A 379 -9.58 -0.29 15.01
CA TYR A 379 -8.75 0.91 14.96
C TYR A 379 -7.37 0.65 15.57
N ALA A 380 -7.33 0.01 16.76
CA ALA A 380 -6.09 -0.37 17.40
C ALA A 380 -5.27 -1.36 16.57
N PHE A 381 -5.93 -2.36 15.97
CA PHE A 381 -5.30 -3.31 15.06
C PHE A 381 -4.67 -2.62 13.84
N VAL A 382 -5.43 -1.74 13.15
CA VAL A 382 -4.94 -0.98 11.99
C VAL A 382 -3.81 -0.02 12.41
N SER A 383 -3.91 0.61 13.59
CA SER A 383 -2.87 1.50 14.14
C SER A 383 -1.58 0.75 14.46
N ARG A 384 -1.65 -0.47 15.00
CA ARG A 384 -0.45 -1.29 15.23
C ARG A 384 0.21 -1.71 13.92
N GLU A 385 -0.55 -2.20 12.92
CA GLU A 385 0.01 -2.51 11.60
C GLU A 385 0.67 -1.26 10.98
N HIS A 386 -0.02 -0.12 11.05
CA HIS A 386 0.49 1.14 10.51
C HIS A 386 1.75 1.60 11.23
N TYR A 387 1.79 1.49 12.55
CA TYR A 387 2.95 1.84 13.36
C TYR A 387 4.16 0.95 13.02
N LEU A 388 3.98 -0.38 13.03
CA LEU A 388 5.03 -1.34 12.70
C LEU A 388 5.56 -1.15 11.27
N SER A 389 4.68 -0.83 10.32
CA SER A 389 5.08 -0.56 8.94
C SER A 389 6.02 0.65 8.83
N LYS A 390 5.92 1.64 9.74
CA LYS A 390 6.76 2.84 9.77
C LYS A 390 8.07 2.61 10.51
N ILE A 391 8.00 2.20 11.77
CA ILE A 391 9.19 2.04 12.63
C ILE A 391 10.06 0.83 12.26
N GLY A 392 9.47 -0.07 11.48
CA GLY A 392 10.04 -1.31 11.03
C GLY A 392 9.87 -2.46 12.02
N TYR A 393 9.84 -3.67 11.50
CA TYR A 393 9.70 -4.91 12.25
C TYR A 393 10.77 -5.93 11.83
N PRO A 394 11.17 -6.85 12.73
CA PRO A 394 12.09 -7.92 12.38
C PRO A 394 11.50 -8.80 11.28
N SER A 395 12.29 -9.04 10.25
CA SER A 395 12.01 -9.98 9.16
C SER A 395 13.19 -10.96 9.05
N GLY A 396 12.99 -12.13 8.46
CA GLY A 396 14.01 -13.19 8.41
C GLY A 396 15.38 -12.77 7.80
N SER A 397 15.45 -11.62 7.13
CA SER A 397 16.65 -11.03 6.53
C SER A 397 17.16 -9.74 7.19
N GLY A 398 16.43 -9.14 8.13
CA GLY A 398 16.77 -7.82 8.70
C GLY A 398 15.54 -7.07 9.19
N ILE A 399 15.45 -5.76 8.90
CA ILE A 399 14.30 -4.92 9.24
C ILE A 399 13.46 -4.71 7.98
N SER A 400 12.15 -4.88 8.09
CA SER A 400 11.18 -4.54 7.03
C SER A 400 10.35 -3.33 7.45
N GLY A 401 9.80 -2.57 6.51
CA GLY A 401 9.07 -1.32 6.74
C GLY A 401 9.87 -0.07 6.34
N VAL A 402 9.27 1.12 6.49
CA VAL A 402 9.87 2.39 6.01
C VAL A 402 11.24 2.64 6.61
N ALA A 403 11.40 2.39 7.92
CA ALA A 403 12.66 2.63 8.59
C ALA A 403 13.82 1.76 8.08
N SER A 404 13.56 0.68 7.31
CA SER A 404 14.62 -0.08 6.64
C SER A 404 15.47 0.80 5.72
N LEU A 405 14.91 1.89 5.18
CA LEU A 405 15.61 2.84 4.32
C LEU A 405 16.79 3.54 5.00
N TRP A 406 16.81 3.68 6.32
CA TRP A 406 17.94 4.29 7.04
C TRP A 406 18.50 3.43 8.18
N ARG A 407 17.78 2.38 8.60
CA ARG A 407 18.25 1.44 9.63
C ARG A 407 19.06 0.28 9.08
N MET A 408 18.90 -0.06 7.79
CA MET A 408 19.76 -1.03 7.12
C MET A 408 20.96 -0.32 6.49
N THR A 409 22.13 -0.94 6.62
CA THR A 409 23.33 -0.54 5.91
C THR A 409 23.19 -0.80 4.40
N ARG A 410 24.00 -0.12 3.58
CA ARG A 410 24.01 -0.31 2.13
C ARG A 410 24.29 -1.77 1.76
N ASP A 411 25.33 -2.36 2.34
CA ASP A 411 25.71 -3.75 2.12
C ASP A 411 24.59 -4.74 2.46
N GLU A 412 23.83 -4.47 3.52
CA GLU A 412 22.66 -5.28 3.87
C GLU A 412 21.56 -5.16 2.81
N LYS A 413 21.27 -3.95 2.33
CA LYS A 413 20.23 -3.75 1.30
C LYS A 413 20.59 -4.40 -0.03
N GLU A 414 21.84 -4.24 -0.47
CA GLU A 414 22.34 -4.84 -1.72
C GLU A 414 22.31 -6.37 -1.62
N ARG A 415 22.79 -6.94 -0.51
CA ARG A 415 22.79 -8.40 -0.29
C ARG A 415 21.39 -9.00 -0.24
N GLU A 416 20.42 -8.29 0.33
CA GLU A 416 19.04 -8.77 0.45
C GLU A 416 18.15 -8.36 -0.75
N GLY A 417 18.68 -7.61 -1.71
CA GLY A 417 17.98 -7.19 -2.94
C GLY A 417 16.95 -6.06 -2.73
N TYR A 418 17.06 -5.28 -1.66
CA TYR A 418 16.17 -4.15 -1.35
C TYR A 418 16.56 -2.85 -2.05
N MET A 419 17.66 -2.86 -2.79
CA MET A 419 18.23 -1.70 -3.44
C MET A 419 18.85 -2.10 -4.77
N PHE A 420 18.59 -1.32 -5.82
CA PHE A 420 19.51 -1.23 -6.95
C PHE A 420 20.52 -0.12 -6.66
N SER A 421 21.80 -0.38 -6.90
CA SER A 421 22.87 0.60 -6.71
C SER A 421 23.79 0.64 -7.93
N GLY A 422 24.56 1.72 -8.07
CA GLY A 422 25.48 1.90 -9.19
C GLY A 422 24.79 2.10 -10.55
N LEU A 423 23.51 2.47 -10.55
CA LEU A 423 22.72 2.68 -11.76
C LEU A 423 23.25 3.88 -12.56
N ARG A 424 23.32 3.75 -13.88
CA ARG A 424 23.69 4.85 -14.79
C ARG A 424 22.52 5.22 -15.69
N LEU A 425 22.20 6.51 -15.75
CA LEU A 425 21.11 7.03 -16.58
C LEU A 425 21.50 6.93 -18.06
N VAL A 426 20.70 6.23 -18.86
CA VAL A 426 20.95 6.06 -20.31
C VAL A 426 19.90 6.76 -21.17
N ARG A 427 18.68 6.95 -20.65
CA ARG A 427 17.61 7.70 -21.33
C ARG A 427 16.86 8.55 -20.31
N ASN A 428 16.67 9.83 -20.61
CA ASN A 428 15.91 10.77 -19.79
C ASN A 428 14.75 11.37 -20.58
N CYS A 429 13.55 10.84 -20.36
CA CYS A 429 12.29 11.33 -20.89
C CYS A 429 11.41 11.93 -19.78
N ALA A 430 12.02 12.38 -18.66
CA ALA A 430 11.27 12.86 -17.48
C ALA A 430 10.39 14.10 -17.76
N ALA A 431 10.65 14.83 -18.83
CA ALA A 431 9.90 16.02 -19.25
C ALA A 431 8.76 15.74 -20.24
N GLU A 432 8.62 14.49 -20.70
CA GLU A 432 7.62 14.11 -21.71
C GLU A 432 6.24 13.83 -21.10
N ASP A 433 5.22 13.64 -21.93
CA ASP A 433 3.86 13.28 -21.46
C ASP A 433 3.83 11.93 -20.72
N ILE A 434 4.78 11.04 -21.05
CA ILE A 434 5.06 9.82 -20.31
C ILE A 434 6.44 10.00 -19.65
N PRO A 435 6.50 10.47 -18.39
CA PRO A 435 7.75 10.85 -17.76
C PRO A 435 8.54 9.61 -17.32
N GLU A 436 9.43 9.13 -18.18
CA GLU A 436 10.22 7.91 -17.94
C GLU A 436 11.71 8.17 -17.95
N VAL A 437 12.43 7.41 -17.13
CA VAL A 437 13.89 7.37 -17.10
C VAL A 437 14.35 5.92 -17.17
N GLU A 438 15.43 5.69 -17.88
CA GLU A 438 16.01 4.36 -18.08
C GLU A 438 17.41 4.32 -17.50
N PHE A 439 17.66 3.30 -16.68
CA PHE A 439 18.95 3.02 -16.09
C PHE A 439 19.52 1.69 -16.55
N ILE A 440 20.83 1.64 -16.73
CA ILE A 440 21.58 0.38 -16.86
C ILE A 440 22.06 -0.08 -15.48
N LEU A 441 21.91 -1.37 -15.23
CA LEU A 441 22.32 -2.10 -14.03
C LEU A 441 23.77 -2.57 -14.17
N PRO A 442 24.60 -2.53 -13.10
CA PRO A 442 25.93 -3.14 -13.12
C PRO A 442 25.88 -4.65 -13.38
N GLU A 443 26.94 -5.19 -14.01
CA GLU A 443 27.13 -6.63 -14.14
C GLU A 443 27.17 -7.31 -12.75
N ASN A 444 26.52 -8.47 -12.60
CA ASN A 444 26.37 -9.21 -11.34
C ASN A 444 25.48 -8.56 -10.27
N THR A 445 24.54 -7.69 -10.65
CA THR A 445 23.52 -7.19 -9.71
C THR A 445 22.75 -8.38 -9.10
N PRO A 446 22.65 -8.49 -7.75
CA PRO A 446 21.88 -9.56 -7.11
C PRO A 446 20.43 -9.60 -7.60
N SER A 447 19.80 -10.78 -7.57
CA SER A 447 18.38 -10.92 -7.96
C SER A 447 17.52 -9.95 -7.14
N PRO A 448 16.86 -8.97 -7.80
CA PRO A 448 16.16 -7.91 -7.09
C PRO A 448 14.87 -8.37 -6.42
N ASP A 449 14.53 -7.76 -5.28
CA ASP A 449 13.18 -7.85 -4.70
C ASP A 449 12.25 -6.76 -5.26
N PHE A 450 12.30 -6.55 -6.57
CA PHE A 450 11.51 -5.55 -7.28
C PHE A 450 10.66 -6.19 -8.37
N ARG A 451 9.53 -5.57 -8.70
CA ARG A 451 8.58 -6.03 -9.73
C ARG A 451 8.06 -4.87 -10.57
N LEU A 452 7.53 -5.22 -11.74
CA LEU A 452 6.72 -4.31 -12.53
C LEU A 452 5.55 -3.79 -11.69
N GLY A 453 5.38 -2.47 -11.67
CA GLY A 453 4.34 -1.79 -10.90
C GLY A 453 4.70 -1.50 -9.44
N ASP A 454 5.86 -1.94 -8.94
CA ASP A 454 6.30 -1.57 -7.59
C ASP A 454 6.55 -0.05 -7.51
N ILE A 455 6.10 0.55 -6.41
CA ILE A 455 6.32 1.96 -6.11
C ILE A 455 7.71 2.08 -5.47
N VAL A 456 8.55 2.90 -6.08
CA VAL A 456 9.95 3.06 -5.69
C VAL A 456 10.29 4.53 -5.52
N LEU A 457 11.38 4.77 -4.81
CA LEU A 457 12.07 6.04 -4.82
C LEU A 457 13.47 5.86 -5.39
N PHE A 458 14.01 6.92 -5.97
CA PHE A 458 15.37 6.92 -6.45
C PHE A 458 16.04 8.28 -6.23
N TYR A 459 17.36 8.26 -6.12
CA TYR A 459 18.17 9.43 -5.76
C TYR A 459 19.60 9.27 -6.28
N VAL A 460 20.32 10.40 -6.38
CA VAL A 460 21.74 10.42 -6.72
C VAL A 460 22.55 9.79 -5.59
N CYS A 461 23.40 8.82 -5.92
CA CYS A 461 24.21 8.05 -4.98
C CYS A 461 25.64 7.92 -5.51
N ASP A 462 26.40 9.03 -5.40
CA ASP A 462 27.78 9.13 -5.90
C ASP A 462 28.81 8.72 -4.83
N THR A 463 28.45 8.83 -3.55
CA THR A 463 29.30 8.54 -2.39
C THR A 463 28.60 7.61 -1.40
N ASP A 464 29.36 6.96 -0.50
CA ASP A 464 28.78 6.09 0.54
C ASP A 464 28.00 6.86 1.64
N ALA A 465 28.14 8.18 1.66
CA ALA A 465 27.35 9.07 2.51
C ALA A 465 25.94 9.34 1.93
N ASP A 466 25.72 9.06 0.64
CA ASP A 466 24.47 9.32 -0.03
C ASP A 466 23.42 8.26 0.28
N ARG A 467 22.30 8.72 0.83
CA ARG A 467 21.19 7.88 1.30
C ARG A 467 19.88 8.62 1.07
N VAL A 468 18.77 7.93 1.25
CA VAL A 468 17.42 8.52 1.14
C VAL A 468 17.20 9.77 1.99
N SER A 469 17.95 9.93 3.09
CA SER A 469 17.78 11.01 4.06
C SER A 469 18.85 12.11 3.97
N THR A 470 19.79 12.00 3.03
CA THR A 470 20.83 13.00 2.75
C THR A 470 20.70 13.58 1.34
N ARG A 471 19.65 13.19 0.61
CA ARG A 471 19.38 13.63 -0.76
C ARG A 471 17.90 13.94 -0.94
N GLN A 472 17.59 14.77 -1.92
CA GLN A 472 16.24 14.83 -2.47
C GLN A 472 15.93 13.50 -3.17
N VAL A 473 14.69 13.00 -3.01
CA VAL A 473 14.26 11.73 -3.58
C VAL A 473 13.17 11.95 -4.63
N PHE A 474 13.25 11.21 -5.72
CA PHE A 474 12.21 11.14 -6.75
C PHE A 474 11.33 9.92 -6.48
N LYS A 475 10.01 10.08 -6.60
CA LYS A 475 9.06 8.97 -6.49
C LYS A 475 8.66 8.48 -7.88
N ALA A 476 8.68 7.17 -8.06
CA ALA A 476 8.43 6.54 -9.35
C ALA A 476 7.75 5.17 -9.19
N THR A 477 7.42 4.56 -10.32
CA THR A 477 6.93 3.19 -10.41
C THR A 477 7.76 2.44 -11.45
N ILE A 478 8.11 1.18 -11.18
CA ILE A 478 8.84 0.36 -12.14
C ILE A 478 7.93 0.06 -13.34
N ALA A 479 8.29 0.58 -14.51
CA ALA A 479 7.54 0.43 -15.75
C ALA A 479 7.96 -0.81 -16.54
N SER A 480 9.26 -1.08 -16.60
CA SER A 480 9.83 -2.31 -17.17
C SER A 480 11.14 -2.66 -16.47
N MET A 481 11.51 -3.94 -16.47
CA MET A 481 12.74 -4.43 -15.88
C MET A 481 13.24 -5.65 -16.63
N THR A 482 14.55 -5.70 -16.85
CA THR A 482 15.29 -6.79 -17.49
C THR A 482 16.53 -7.10 -16.63
N ALA A 483 17.37 -8.04 -17.05
CA ALA A 483 18.59 -8.38 -16.30
C ALA A 483 19.61 -7.23 -16.24
N ASP A 484 19.65 -6.36 -17.26
CA ASP A 484 20.63 -5.28 -17.40
C ASP A 484 20.01 -3.88 -17.35
N ARG A 485 18.68 -3.74 -17.44
CA ARG A 485 17.99 -2.43 -17.45
C ARG A 485 16.77 -2.35 -16.57
N VAL A 486 16.54 -1.16 -16.02
CA VAL A 486 15.29 -0.79 -15.33
C VAL A 486 14.75 0.53 -15.87
N VAL A 487 13.46 0.57 -16.17
CA VAL A 487 12.75 1.79 -16.58
C VAL A 487 11.81 2.20 -15.45
N LEU A 488 11.96 3.44 -15.00
CA LEU A 488 11.12 4.03 -13.96
C LEU A 488 10.22 5.09 -14.58
N ARG A 489 8.93 5.01 -14.30
CA ARG A 489 7.98 6.09 -14.61
C ARG A 489 7.85 7.00 -13.41
N LEU A 490 8.23 8.26 -13.55
CA LEU A 490 8.13 9.26 -12.51
C LEU A 490 6.66 9.56 -12.22
N ARG A 491 6.37 9.92 -10.97
CA ARG A 491 5.04 10.36 -10.56
C ARG A 491 4.70 11.76 -11.09
N ASP A 492 5.70 12.62 -11.16
CA ASP A 492 5.58 14.03 -11.52
C ASP A 492 6.66 14.37 -12.56
N ASN A 493 6.29 15.12 -13.61
CA ASN A 493 7.18 15.48 -14.71
C ASN A 493 8.35 16.36 -14.23
N GLN A 494 9.54 16.16 -14.79
CA GLN A 494 10.73 16.94 -14.48
C GLN A 494 11.35 17.48 -15.76
N SER A 495 11.28 18.81 -15.93
CA SER A 495 11.86 19.51 -17.09
C SER A 495 13.31 19.93 -16.89
N TYR A 496 13.75 20.02 -15.62
CA TYR A 496 15.10 20.41 -15.28
C TYR A 496 16.04 19.23 -15.54
N ALA A 497 16.76 19.28 -16.67
CA ALA A 497 17.63 18.19 -17.10
C ALA A 497 18.73 17.87 -16.05
N GLU A 498 19.27 18.88 -15.39
CA GLU A 498 20.31 18.69 -14.36
C GLU A 498 19.74 18.24 -13.00
N ALA A 499 18.41 18.15 -12.85
CA ALA A 499 17.81 17.38 -11.74
C ALA A 499 18.23 15.90 -11.79
N LEU A 500 18.57 15.42 -12.99
CA LEU A 500 19.01 14.06 -13.26
C LEU A 500 20.35 14.07 -14.03
N PRO A 501 21.48 14.38 -13.38
CA PRO A 501 22.79 14.41 -14.03
C PRO A 501 23.20 13.05 -14.62
N ILE A 502 23.45 13.00 -15.92
CA ILE A 502 23.85 11.78 -16.64
C ILE A 502 25.17 11.18 -16.08
N ALA A 503 26.07 12.03 -15.57
CA ALA A 503 27.36 11.60 -15.03
C ALA A 503 27.28 10.96 -13.64
N SER A 504 26.15 11.09 -12.93
CA SER A 504 25.99 10.57 -11.57
C SER A 504 25.62 9.08 -11.56
N CYS A 505 25.85 8.45 -10.41
CA CYS A 505 25.31 7.15 -10.05
C CYS A 505 23.94 7.34 -9.37
N TYR A 506 23.06 6.36 -9.53
CA TYR A 506 21.76 6.35 -8.89
C TYR A 506 21.55 5.11 -8.05
N ALA A 507 20.69 5.26 -7.05
CA ALA A 507 20.13 4.17 -6.29
C ALA A 507 18.61 4.17 -6.40
N VAL A 508 18.00 2.98 -6.40
CA VAL A 508 16.55 2.77 -6.35
C VAL A 508 16.24 1.89 -5.15
N GLU A 509 15.26 2.31 -4.34
CA GLU A 509 14.77 1.58 -3.17
C GLU A 509 13.23 1.56 -3.18
N HIS A 510 12.62 0.66 -2.39
CA HIS A 510 11.17 0.63 -2.23
C HIS A 510 10.64 1.93 -1.59
N ASP A 511 9.54 2.46 -2.09
CA ASP A 511 8.81 3.55 -1.45
C ASP A 511 7.59 3.00 -0.70
N TYR A 512 7.11 3.77 0.26
CA TYR A 512 5.99 3.38 1.13
C TYR A 512 4.88 4.42 1.09
N VAL A 513 3.63 3.95 1.05
CA VAL A 513 2.45 4.82 0.91
C VAL A 513 1.46 4.58 2.03
N ASP A 514 1.27 5.60 2.89
CA ASP A 514 0.34 5.59 4.04
C ASP A 514 -1.15 5.48 3.64
N SER A 515 -1.50 5.73 2.37
CA SER A 515 -2.89 5.90 1.93
C SER A 515 -3.75 4.68 2.16
N SER A 516 -3.19 3.46 2.07
CA SER A 516 -3.93 2.21 2.31
C SER A 516 -4.45 2.11 3.75
N PHE A 517 -3.69 2.59 4.75
CA PHE A 517 -4.10 2.64 6.15
C PHE A 517 -5.13 3.75 6.40
N LEU A 518 -4.91 4.93 5.81
CA LEU A 518 -5.86 6.05 5.91
C LEU A 518 -7.25 5.68 5.41
N LEU A 519 -7.35 4.87 4.36
CA LEU A 519 -8.62 4.37 3.85
C LEU A 519 -9.32 3.41 4.82
N GLN A 520 -8.57 2.57 5.53
CA GLN A 520 -9.12 1.66 6.54
C GLN A 520 -9.71 2.43 7.74
N TYR A 521 -8.99 3.41 8.28
CA TYR A 521 -9.52 4.24 9.38
C TYR A 521 -10.83 4.95 9.00
N LYS A 522 -10.89 5.50 7.78
CA LYS A 522 -12.11 6.13 7.26
C LYS A 522 -13.23 5.13 7.03
N GLY A 523 -12.89 3.92 6.55
CA GLY A 523 -13.86 2.84 6.37
C GLY A 523 -14.48 2.39 7.69
N LEU A 524 -13.67 2.22 8.73
CA LEU A 524 -14.14 1.93 10.09
C LEU A 524 -15.06 3.03 10.61
N TYR A 525 -14.69 4.30 10.43
CA TYR A 525 -15.50 5.43 10.86
C TYR A 525 -16.80 5.55 10.06
N ALA A 526 -16.78 5.30 8.75
CA ALA A 526 -17.97 5.30 7.90
C ALA A 526 -18.96 4.19 8.26
N MET A 527 -18.46 3.01 8.66
CA MET A 527 -19.29 1.88 9.08
C MET A 527 -20.20 2.23 10.28
N LEU A 528 -19.75 3.07 11.21
CA LEU A 528 -20.57 3.51 12.35
C LEU A 528 -21.87 4.21 11.92
N ASP A 529 -21.85 4.85 10.75
CA ASP A 529 -23.01 5.52 10.19
C ASP A 529 -23.88 4.60 9.33
N ALA A 530 -23.46 3.36 9.04
CA ALA A 530 -24.22 2.45 8.18
C ALA A 530 -25.65 2.22 8.70
N SER A 531 -26.56 1.82 7.80
CA SER A 531 -27.95 1.52 8.20
C SER A 531 -27.96 0.43 9.28
N PRO A 532 -28.93 0.42 10.22
CA PRO A 532 -28.99 -0.61 11.25
C PRO A 532 -28.98 -2.04 10.69
N HIS A 533 -29.66 -2.26 9.55
CA HIS A 533 -29.62 -3.54 8.84
C HIS A 533 -28.21 -3.88 8.35
N ARG A 534 -27.52 -2.94 7.67
CA ARG A 534 -26.14 -3.13 7.22
C ARG A 534 -25.17 -3.38 8.37
N ARG A 535 -25.29 -2.63 9.48
CA ARG A 535 -24.48 -2.85 10.69
C ARG A 535 -24.76 -4.22 11.31
N GLY A 536 -26.03 -4.65 11.32
CA GLY A 536 -26.42 -5.98 11.75
C GLY A 536 -25.76 -7.08 10.92
N LEU A 537 -25.74 -6.95 9.59
CA LEU A 537 -25.07 -7.90 8.69
C LEU A 537 -23.54 -7.93 8.86
N LEU A 538 -22.91 -6.75 8.98
CA LEU A 538 -21.45 -6.64 9.07
C LEU A 538 -20.94 -6.96 10.48
N VAL A 539 -21.45 -6.30 11.51
CA VAL A 539 -20.93 -6.40 12.89
C VAL A 539 -21.70 -7.41 13.73
N GLY A 540 -22.91 -7.81 13.33
CA GLY A 540 -23.74 -8.73 14.11
C GLY A 540 -24.61 -8.05 15.17
N GLU A 541 -24.94 -6.76 15.00
CA GLU A 541 -25.96 -6.07 15.80
C GLU A 541 -27.36 -6.70 15.61
N VAL A 542 -28.23 -6.53 16.62
CA VAL A 542 -29.57 -7.12 16.66
C VAL A 542 -30.41 -6.66 15.46
N GLY A 543 -31.00 -7.62 14.73
CA GLY A 543 -31.92 -7.36 13.62
C GLY A 543 -31.36 -7.49 12.20
N GLY A 544 -30.07 -7.79 12.02
CA GLY A 544 -29.47 -7.98 10.68
C GLY A 544 -29.13 -9.42 10.35
N SER A 545 -30.14 -10.23 10.04
CA SER A 545 -29.93 -11.55 9.41
C SER A 545 -30.12 -11.43 7.89
N PRO A 546 -29.34 -12.16 7.07
CA PRO A 546 -29.51 -12.14 5.63
C PRO A 546 -30.88 -12.69 5.23
N VAL A 547 -31.49 -12.06 4.23
CA VAL A 547 -32.79 -12.42 3.67
C VAL A 547 -32.62 -12.92 2.24
N ARG A 548 -33.51 -13.84 1.83
CA ARG A 548 -33.59 -14.34 0.46
C ARG A 548 -34.98 -14.13 -0.13
N ASN A 549 -35.03 -13.89 -1.44
CA ASN A 549 -36.24 -13.83 -2.22
C ASN A 549 -36.37 -15.07 -3.12
N VAL A 550 -37.17 -16.04 -2.66
CA VAL A 550 -37.40 -17.31 -3.36
C VAL A 550 -38.22 -17.18 -4.64
N SER A 551 -38.75 -16.00 -4.98
CA SER A 551 -39.47 -15.78 -6.24
C SER A 551 -38.54 -15.62 -7.44
N ARG A 552 -37.26 -15.26 -7.23
CA ARG A 552 -36.28 -15.11 -8.31
C ARG A 552 -35.99 -16.46 -8.97
N ARG A 553 -35.81 -16.44 -10.29
CA ARG A 553 -35.51 -17.59 -11.16
C ARG A 553 -34.32 -17.24 -12.04
N LEU A 554 -33.56 -18.26 -12.46
CA LEU A 554 -32.49 -18.09 -13.44
C LEU A 554 -33.06 -17.69 -14.79
N SER A 555 -32.32 -16.87 -15.52
CA SER A 555 -32.66 -16.41 -16.86
C SER A 555 -32.14 -17.35 -17.94
N TYR A 556 -31.10 -18.12 -17.63
CA TYR A 556 -30.44 -19.05 -18.54
C TYR A 556 -30.43 -20.47 -17.99
N GLU A 557 -30.27 -21.44 -18.90
CA GLU A 557 -30.04 -22.84 -18.56
C GLU A 557 -28.54 -23.14 -18.52
N TYR A 558 -28.13 -24.02 -17.59
CA TYR A 558 -26.74 -24.42 -17.42
C TYR A 558 -26.63 -25.94 -17.32
N ASP A 559 -25.65 -26.52 -17.99
CA ASP A 559 -25.43 -27.97 -18.02
C ASP A 559 -25.07 -28.57 -16.65
N SER A 560 -24.51 -27.75 -15.75
CA SER A 560 -24.15 -28.17 -14.41
C SER A 560 -25.29 -27.86 -13.42
N PRO A 561 -25.88 -28.90 -12.78
CA PRO A 561 -26.88 -28.70 -11.72
C PRO A 561 -26.32 -27.94 -10.51
N ASP A 562 -25.04 -28.16 -10.19
CA ASP A 562 -24.36 -27.48 -9.09
C ASP A 562 -24.18 -25.99 -9.38
N LEU A 563 -23.76 -25.65 -10.60
CA LEU A 563 -23.68 -24.26 -11.02
C LEU A 563 -25.06 -23.59 -10.98
N SER A 564 -26.09 -24.24 -11.52
CA SER A 564 -27.47 -23.73 -11.50
C SER A 564 -27.93 -23.45 -10.06
N ARG A 565 -27.68 -24.36 -9.13
CA ARG A 565 -28.00 -24.20 -7.71
C ARG A 565 -27.26 -23.03 -7.07
N ILE A 566 -25.96 -22.87 -7.35
CA ILE A 566 -25.12 -21.78 -6.82
C ILE A 566 -25.61 -20.43 -7.36
N LEU A 567 -25.83 -20.32 -8.67
CA LEU A 567 -26.31 -19.10 -9.30
C LEU A 567 -27.70 -18.72 -8.77
N LEU A 568 -28.59 -19.70 -8.57
CA LEU A 568 -29.91 -19.44 -8.02
C LEU A 568 -29.83 -18.90 -6.59
N LYS A 569 -29.01 -19.50 -5.73
CA LYS A 569 -28.79 -18.98 -4.37
C LYS A 569 -28.21 -17.57 -4.39
N ALA A 570 -27.19 -17.33 -5.20
CA ALA A 570 -26.57 -16.02 -5.36
C ALA A 570 -27.57 -14.96 -5.86
N LEU A 571 -28.46 -15.34 -6.77
CA LEU A 571 -29.52 -14.48 -7.29
C LEU A 571 -30.58 -14.18 -6.23
N GLN A 572 -31.03 -15.21 -5.50
CA GLN A 572 -32.07 -15.15 -4.46
C GLN A 572 -31.63 -14.43 -3.19
N ALA A 573 -30.34 -14.42 -2.84
CA ALA A 573 -29.83 -13.64 -1.73
C ALA A 573 -30.06 -12.13 -1.97
N GLU A 574 -30.66 -11.44 -1.00
CA GLU A 574 -30.93 -9.99 -1.05
C GLU A 574 -29.85 -9.17 -0.34
N ASP A 575 -29.10 -9.78 0.59
CA ASP A 575 -28.11 -9.09 1.42
C ASP A 575 -26.67 -9.47 1.08
N TYR A 576 -26.35 -10.76 1.23
CA TYR A 576 -25.07 -11.29 0.81
C TYR A 576 -25.12 -12.76 0.44
N PHE A 577 -24.11 -13.19 -0.33
CA PHE A 577 -23.87 -14.59 -0.66
C PHE A 577 -22.36 -14.89 -0.57
N LEU A 578 -22.00 -16.04 -0.01
CA LEU A 578 -20.62 -16.49 0.14
C LEU A 578 -20.36 -17.68 -0.77
N LEU A 579 -19.39 -17.56 -1.67
CA LEU A 579 -18.99 -18.66 -2.54
C LEU A 579 -17.61 -19.15 -2.14
N VAL A 580 -17.54 -20.37 -1.61
CA VAL A 580 -16.29 -21.09 -1.41
C VAL A 580 -15.85 -21.67 -2.75
N GLY A 581 -14.68 -21.27 -3.20
CA GLY A 581 -14.11 -21.74 -4.47
C GLY A 581 -12.75 -22.37 -4.27
N PRO A 582 -12.70 -23.69 -4.05
CA PRO A 582 -11.45 -24.46 -4.00
C PRO A 582 -10.57 -24.27 -5.27
N PRO A 583 -9.30 -24.70 -5.23
CA PRO A 583 -8.39 -24.60 -6.36
C PRO A 583 -8.92 -25.30 -7.61
N GLY A 584 -8.88 -24.61 -8.75
CA GLY A 584 -9.25 -25.19 -10.05
C GLY A 584 -10.75 -25.33 -10.31
N THR A 585 -11.63 -24.86 -9.43
CA THR A 585 -13.09 -25.03 -9.57
C THR A 585 -13.79 -23.97 -10.42
N GLY A 586 -13.05 -22.98 -10.92
CA GLY A 586 -13.61 -21.96 -11.81
C GLY A 586 -14.34 -20.82 -11.11
N LYS A 587 -13.85 -20.34 -9.95
CA LYS A 587 -14.34 -19.13 -9.26
C LYS A 587 -14.67 -17.99 -10.21
N THR A 588 -13.66 -17.51 -10.93
CA THR A 588 -13.76 -16.37 -11.83
C THR A 588 -14.29 -16.80 -13.21
N SER A 589 -13.73 -17.88 -13.78
CA SER A 589 -14.02 -18.33 -15.14
C SER A 589 -15.41 -18.94 -15.33
N VAL A 590 -16.03 -19.45 -14.26
CA VAL A 590 -17.36 -20.09 -14.31
C VAL A 590 -18.34 -19.35 -13.41
N ALA A 591 -18.11 -19.28 -12.11
CA ALA A 591 -19.13 -18.75 -11.19
C ALA A 591 -19.34 -17.25 -11.34
N LEU A 592 -18.29 -16.42 -11.22
CA LEU A 592 -18.38 -14.97 -11.38
C LEU A 592 -18.90 -14.60 -12.76
N ARG A 593 -18.35 -15.19 -13.83
CA ARG A 593 -18.80 -14.99 -15.22
C ARG A 593 -20.30 -15.19 -15.36
N ASN A 594 -20.83 -16.31 -14.88
CA ASN A 594 -22.27 -16.61 -15.02
C ASN A 594 -23.14 -15.82 -14.03
N MET A 595 -22.62 -15.40 -12.87
CA MET A 595 -23.31 -14.44 -12.00
C MET A 595 -23.49 -13.09 -12.70
N VAL A 596 -22.45 -12.57 -13.36
CA VAL A 596 -22.53 -11.33 -14.15
C VAL A 596 -23.59 -11.47 -15.24
N ARG A 597 -23.57 -12.59 -15.96
CA ARG A 597 -24.57 -12.90 -17.01
C ARG A 597 -26.02 -12.87 -16.48
N GLU A 598 -26.29 -13.56 -15.37
CA GLU A 598 -27.61 -13.57 -14.73
C GLU A 598 -28.04 -12.17 -14.24
N PHE A 599 -27.12 -11.41 -13.66
CA PHE A 599 -27.42 -10.06 -13.19
C PHE A 599 -27.67 -9.09 -14.34
N LEU A 600 -26.97 -9.23 -15.47
CA LEU A 600 -27.20 -8.39 -16.65
C LEU A 600 -28.55 -8.63 -17.31
N ALA A 601 -29.11 -9.83 -17.18
CA ALA A 601 -30.46 -10.15 -17.65
C ALA A 601 -31.57 -9.38 -16.91
N ILE A 602 -31.29 -8.87 -15.70
CA ILE A 602 -32.20 -7.97 -15.00
C ILE A 602 -32.04 -6.55 -15.59
N PRO A 603 -33.13 -5.91 -16.10
CA PRO A 603 -33.06 -4.57 -16.64
C PRO A 603 -32.45 -3.57 -15.65
N ASP A 604 -31.62 -2.66 -16.14
CA ASP A 604 -30.97 -1.58 -15.39
C ASP A 604 -30.10 -2.01 -14.19
N PHE A 605 -29.86 -3.31 -14.00
CA PHE A 605 -29.08 -3.81 -12.87
C PHE A 605 -27.61 -3.40 -12.96
N GLN A 606 -27.08 -2.84 -11.87
CA GLN A 606 -25.75 -2.24 -11.79
C GLN A 606 -24.79 -3.15 -11.03
N ILE A 607 -23.64 -3.48 -11.64
CA ILE A 607 -22.69 -4.47 -11.15
C ILE A 607 -21.34 -3.81 -10.85
N LEU A 608 -20.84 -4.06 -9.65
CA LEU A 608 -19.48 -3.70 -9.25
C LEU A 608 -18.67 -4.98 -9.01
N LEU A 609 -17.55 -5.12 -9.71
CA LEU A 609 -16.62 -6.24 -9.57
C LEU A 609 -15.35 -5.73 -8.90
N VAL A 610 -14.95 -6.37 -7.82
CA VAL A 610 -13.80 -5.96 -7.01
C VAL A 610 -12.89 -7.16 -6.81
N ALA A 611 -11.59 -6.95 -6.91
CA ALA A 611 -10.61 -7.95 -6.50
C ALA A 611 -9.47 -7.33 -5.68
N PHE A 612 -8.70 -8.18 -5.01
CA PHE A 612 -7.57 -7.74 -4.20
C PHE A 612 -6.37 -7.27 -5.04
N THR A 613 -6.08 -7.95 -6.16
CA THR A 613 -4.88 -7.69 -6.99
C THR A 613 -5.24 -7.21 -8.39
N ASN A 614 -4.34 -6.44 -9.03
CA ASN A 614 -4.52 -6.02 -10.42
C ASN A 614 -4.64 -7.21 -11.38
N ARG A 615 -3.85 -8.27 -11.15
CA ARG A 615 -3.95 -9.51 -11.94
C ARG A 615 -5.34 -10.13 -11.86
N ALA A 616 -5.93 -10.22 -10.67
CA ALA A 616 -7.30 -10.76 -10.53
C ALA A 616 -8.32 -9.84 -11.24
N VAL A 617 -8.10 -8.53 -11.27
CA VAL A 617 -8.91 -7.60 -12.07
C VAL A 617 -8.72 -7.82 -13.58
N ASP A 618 -7.50 -8.05 -14.06
CA ASP A 618 -7.21 -8.41 -15.45
C ASP A 618 -7.92 -9.73 -15.82
N GLU A 619 -7.88 -10.73 -14.92
CA GLU A 619 -8.58 -12.01 -15.11
C GLU A 619 -10.11 -11.83 -15.15
N ILE A 620 -10.68 -10.91 -14.35
CA ILE A 620 -12.10 -10.56 -14.45
C ILE A 620 -12.40 -9.89 -15.80
N CYS A 621 -11.57 -8.94 -16.25
CA CYS A 621 -11.72 -8.26 -17.54
C CYS A 621 -11.72 -9.27 -18.69
N ASP A 622 -10.76 -10.20 -18.71
CA ASP A 622 -10.70 -11.31 -19.67
C ASP A 622 -12.02 -12.08 -19.74
N LYS A 623 -12.67 -12.34 -18.60
CA LYS A 623 -13.97 -13.03 -18.60
C LYS A 623 -15.10 -12.15 -19.08
N LEU A 624 -15.10 -10.85 -18.79
CA LEU A 624 -16.12 -9.93 -19.28
C LEU A 624 -16.15 -9.88 -20.81
N GLU A 625 -14.99 -9.88 -21.47
CA GLU A 625 -14.87 -9.91 -22.94
C GLU A 625 -15.51 -11.16 -23.58
N THR A 626 -15.72 -12.23 -22.81
CA THR A 626 -16.32 -13.50 -23.28
C THR A 626 -17.82 -13.63 -22.97
N ILE A 627 -18.44 -12.61 -22.37
CA ILE A 627 -19.86 -12.61 -22.03
C ILE A 627 -20.57 -11.77 -23.09
N GLY A 628 -21.40 -12.39 -23.94
CA GLY A 628 -22.09 -11.69 -25.03
C GLY A 628 -23.08 -10.62 -24.55
N GLU A 629 -23.53 -10.69 -23.30
CA GLU A 629 -24.41 -9.72 -22.66
C GLU A 629 -23.68 -8.48 -22.10
N VAL A 630 -22.34 -8.48 -22.08
CA VAL A 630 -21.54 -7.32 -21.67
C VAL A 630 -21.23 -6.47 -22.90
N ASP A 631 -22.00 -5.42 -23.12
CA ASP A 631 -21.73 -4.48 -24.22
C ASP A 631 -20.54 -3.55 -23.93
N ASP A 632 -20.34 -3.20 -22.66
CA ASP A 632 -19.35 -2.22 -22.20
C ASP A 632 -19.10 -2.36 -20.68
N TYR A 633 -17.90 -1.98 -20.24
CA TYR A 633 -17.52 -1.92 -18.83
C TYR A 633 -16.45 -0.85 -18.56
N ILE A 634 -16.42 -0.32 -17.34
CA ILE A 634 -15.41 0.65 -16.89
C ILE A 634 -14.46 0.00 -15.90
N ARG A 635 -13.16 0.07 -16.19
CA ARG A 635 -12.09 -0.31 -15.26
C ARG A 635 -11.58 0.90 -14.47
N VAL A 636 -11.63 0.83 -13.16
CA VAL A 636 -11.06 1.83 -12.26
C VAL A 636 -9.67 1.38 -11.80
N GLY A 637 -8.64 2.04 -12.31
CA GLY A 637 -7.24 1.71 -11.98
C GLY A 637 -6.25 2.68 -12.63
N GLN A 638 -4.99 2.26 -12.73
CA GLN A 638 -3.91 3.00 -13.38
C GLN A 638 -3.35 2.21 -14.57
N THR A 639 -2.78 2.92 -15.55
CA THR A 639 -2.30 2.32 -16.80
C THR A 639 -1.15 1.34 -16.62
N LEU A 640 -0.21 1.60 -15.70
CA LEU A 640 0.94 0.70 -15.45
C LEU A 640 0.54 -0.62 -14.80
N SER A 641 -0.55 -0.62 -14.04
CA SER A 641 -1.07 -1.79 -13.33
C SER A 641 -2.23 -2.45 -14.06
N CYS A 642 -2.38 -2.16 -15.36
CA CYS A 642 -3.42 -2.67 -16.22
C CYS A 642 -2.77 -3.33 -17.44
N ASP A 643 -3.16 -4.57 -17.70
CA ASP A 643 -2.79 -5.25 -18.94
C ASP A 643 -3.18 -4.38 -20.15
N VAL A 644 -2.33 -4.38 -21.17
CA VAL A 644 -2.50 -3.59 -22.40
C VAL A 644 -3.85 -3.87 -23.03
N ALA A 645 -4.31 -5.13 -23.00
CA ALA A 645 -5.58 -5.55 -23.58
C ALA A 645 -6.79 -4.78 -23.02
N TYR A 646 -6.73 -4.35 -21.76
CA TYR A 646 -7.88 -3.72 -21.06
C TYR A 646 -7.70 -2.22 -20.82
N ARG A 647 -6.63 -1.60 -21.35
CA ARG A 647 -6.35 -0.17 -21.13
C ARG A 647 -7.42 0.75 -21.73
N SER A 648 -8.05 0.34 -22.83
CA SER A 648 -9.18 1.06 -23.45
C SER A 648 -10.36 1.23 -22.49
N HIS A 649 -10.56 0.29 -21.56
CA HIS A 649 -11.64 0.32 -20.57
C HIS A 649 -11.30 1.15 -19.33
N LEU A 650 -10.07 1.65 -19.20
CA LEU A 650 -9.70 2.49 -18.05
C LEU A 650 -10.55 3.75 -17.99
N LEU A 651 -11.06 4.06 -16.81
CA LEU A 651 -11.84 5.27 -16.56
C LEU A 651 -11.09 6.51 -17.04
N SER A 652 -9.77 6.62 -16.78
CA SER A 652 -8.98 7.77 -17.24
C SER A 652 -8.94 7.90 -18.76
N GLU A 653 -8.80 6.79 -19.50
CA GLU A 653 -8.78 6.81 -20.96
C GLU A 653 -10.15 7.16 -21.54
N ARG A 654 -11.22 6.61 -20.96
CA ARG A 654 -12.58 6.95 -21.34
C ARG A 654 -12.88 8.44 -21.11
N MET A 655 -12.42 8.99 -19.99
CA MET A 655 -12.66 10.40 -19.65
C MET A 655 -11.90 11.38 -20.54
N LYS A 656 -10.75 10.99 -21.13
CA LYS A 656 -10.05 11.81 -22.13
C LYS A 656 -10.88 12.02 -23.41
N GLN A 657 -11.83 11.13 -23.70
CA GLN A 657 -12.70 11.23 -24.88
C GLN A 657 -13.91 12.15 -24.66
N CYS A 658 -14.24 12.47 -23.40
CA CYS A 658 -15.36 13.34 -23.06
C CYS A 658 -14.98 14.82 -23.23
N ARG A 659 -15.85 15.61 -23.86
CA ARG A 659 -15.62 17.04 -24.12
C ARG A 659 -16.05 17.94 -22.97
N ASN A 660 -16.96 17.46 -22.14
CA ASN A 660 -17.57 18.23 -21.06
C ASN A 660 -18.05 17.28 -19.93
N ARG A 661 -18.48 17.90 -18.83
CA ARG A 661 -18.94 17.19 -17.62
C ARG A 661 -20.22 16.40 -17.87
N GLU A 662 -21.11 16.89 -18.72
CA GLU A 662 -22.37 16.23 -19.05
C GLU A 662 -22.14 14.90 -19.80
N GLU A 663 -21.22 14.89 -20.76
CA GLU A 663 -20.80 13.68 -21.48
C GLU A 663 -20.13 12.68 -20.55
N ALA A 664 -19.22 13.13 -19.68
CA ALA A 664 -18.59 12.27 -18.69
C ALA A 664 -19.60 11.66 -17.71
N ASN A 665 -20.56 12.47 -17.23
CA ASN A 665 -21.64 11.99 -16.38
C ASN A 665 -22.48 10.92 -17.09
N ARG A 666 -22.91 11.19 -18.32
CA ARG A 666 -23.66 10.22 -19.13
C ARG A 666 -22.88 8.93 -19.35
N SER A 667 -21.58 9.04 -19.63
CA SER A 667 -20.69 7.91 -19.83
C SER A 667 -20.57 7.02 -18.58
N ILE A 668 -20.46 7.61 -17.39
CA ILE A 668 -20.42 6.87 -16.11
C ILE A 668 -21.78 6.23 -15.80
N HIS A 669 -22.88 6.96 -16.02
CA HIS A 669 -24.22 6.47 -15.70
C HIS A 669 -24.70 5.35 -16.63
N SER A 670 -24.41 5.45 -17.93
CA SER A 670 -24.82 4.45 -18.94
C SER A 670 -24.13 3.10 -18.78
N CYS A 671 -22.89 3.07 -18.29
CA CYS A 671 -22.14 1.84 -18.10
C CYS A 671 -22.70 1.03 -16.91
N ARG A 672 -23.04 -0.24 -17.11
CA ARG A 672 -23.65 -1.11 -16.09
C ARG A 672 -22.63 -1.86 -15.23
N VAL A 673 -21.44 -2.12 -15.78
CA VAL A 673 -20.39 -2.94 -15.14
C VAL A 673 -19.18 -2.08 -14.82
N PHE A 674 -18.74 -2.12 -13.57
CA PHE A 674 -17.50 -1.51 -13.12
C PHE A 674 -16.59 -2.58 -12.55
N VAL A 675 -15.29 -2.51 -12.86
CA VAL A 675 -14.28 -3.43 -12.34
C VAL A 675 -13.11 -2.65 -11.74
N ALA A 676 -12.66 -3.03 -10.55
CA ALA A 676 -11.59 -2.30 -9.86
C ALA A 676 -10.82 -3.18 -8.88
N THR A 677 -9.60 -2.78 -8.51
CA THR A 677 -9.02 -3.27 -7.26
C THR A 677 -9.71 -2.59 -6.08
N LEU A 678 -9.76 -3.25 -4.92
CA LEU A 678 -10.29 -2.62 -3.70
C LEU A 678 -9.58 -1.29 -3.39
N SER A 679 -8.25 -1.26 -3.52
CA SER A 679 -7.45 -0.04 -3.30
C SER A 679 -7.82 1.10 -4.25
N SER A 680 -8.00 0.81 -5.55
CA SER A 680 -8.36 1.81 -6.55
C SER A 680 -9.76 2.37 -6.31
N LEU A 681 -10.68 1.53 -5.87
CA LEU A 681 -12.06 1.92 -5.58
C LEU A 681 -12.19 2.69 -4.27
N SER A 682 -11.52 2.23 -3.21
CA SER A 682 -11.48 2.94 -1.92
C SER A 682 -10.84 4.33 -2.05
N GLY A 683 -9.94 4.53 -3.02
CA GLY A 683 -9.41 5.85 -3.37
C GLY A 683 -10.37 6.75 -4.15
N LYS A 684 -11.53 6.24 -4.59
CA LYS A 684 -12.53 6.90 -5.45
C LYS A 684 -13.95 6.67 -4.95
N MET A 685 -14.16 6.76 -3.63
CA MET A 685 -15.47 6.54 -2.99
C MET A 685 -16.55 7.50 -3.48
N GLU A 686 -16.16 8.63 -4.08
CA GLU A 686 -17.07 9.63 -4.63
C GLU A 686 -17.78 9.13 -5.89
N LEU A 687 -17.37 7.98 -6.45
CA LEU A 687 -18.16 7.24 -7.42
C LEU A 687 -19.57 6.94 -6.88
N PHE A 688 -19.71 6.68 -5.57
CA PHE A 688 -21.01 6.42 -4.94
C PHE A 688 -21.91 7.66 -4.83
N ASN A 689 -21.37 8.86 -5.06
CA ASN A 689 -22.18 10.08 -5.22
C ASN A 689 -22.90 10.11 -6.57
N LEU A 690 -22.35 9.43 -7.58
CA LEU A 690 -22.86 9.37 -8.94
C LEU A 690 -23.71 8.12 -9.15
N LYS A 691 -23.25 6.97 -8.64
CA LYS A 691 -23.79 5.68 -9.03
C LYS A 691 -24.02 4.77 -7.82
N ARG A 692 -25.17 4.09 -7.82
CA ARG A 692 -25.46 2.99 -6.92
C ARG A 692 -25.25 1.67 -7.66
N PHE A 693 -24.72 0.68 -6.96
CA PHE A 693 -24.59 -0.68 -7.46
C PHE A 693 -25.58 -1.60 -6.75
N ASP A 694 -26.26 -2.45 -7.51
CA ASP A 694 -27.20 -3.42 -6.96
C ASP A 694 -26.46 -4.61 -6.35
N VAL A 695 -25.33 -5.01 -6.97
CA VAL A 695 -24.43 -6.03 -6.44
C VAL A 695 -22.97 -5.57 -6.49
N ALA A 696 -22.23 -5.86 -5.43
CA ALA A 696 -20.77 -5.91 -5.46
C ALA A 696 -20.30 -7.37 -5.38
N ILE A 697 -19.55 -7.86 -6.36
CA ILE A 697 -18.91 -9.18 -6.32
C ILE A 697 -17.43 -8.97 -6.01
N VAL A 698 -16.97 -9.51 -4.88
CA VAL A 698 -15.60 -9.38 -4.39
C VAL A 698 -14.91 -10.73 -4.56
N ASP A 699 -13.99 -10.82 -5.52
CA ASP A 699 -13.15 -12.00 -5.74
C ASP A 699 -11.93 -12.00 -4.81
N GLU A 700 -11.46 -13.20 -4.48
CA GLU A 700 -10.36 -13.42 -3.51
C GLU A 700 -10.62 -12.77 -2.13
N ALA A 701 -11.87 -12.73 -1.70
CA ALA A 701 -12.31 -12.06 -0.47
C ALA A 701 -11.71 -12.65 0.81
N SER A 702 -11.22 -13.90 0.79
CA SER A 702 -10.52 -14.52 1.93
C SER A 702 -9.14 -13.89 2.22
N GLN A 703 -8.57 -13.17 1.26
CA GLN A 703 -7.29 -12.46 1.40
C GLN A 703 -7.44 -11.00 1.87
N ILE A 704 -8.68 -10.51 1.99
CA ILE A 704 -8.95 -9.10 2.30
C ILE A 704 -9.26 -8.98 3.79
N LEU A 705 -8.55 -8.07 4.48
CA LEU A 705 -8.85 -7.76 5.87
C LEU A 705 -10.21 -7.08 5.97
N GLU A 706 -10.99 -7.43 6.98
CA GLU A 706 -12.28 -6.79 7.25
C GLU A 706 -12.23 -5.24 7.24
N PRO A 707 -11.28 -4.55 7.91
CA PRO A 707 -11.17 -3.08 7.88
C PRO A 707 -10.95 -2.49 6.47
N GLN A 708 -10.43 -3.26 5.52
CA GLN A 708 -10.25 -2.80 4.13
C GLN A 708 -11.58 -2.82 3.36
N LEU A 709 -12.51 -3.70 3.74
CA LEU A 709 -13.75 -3.94 2.98
C LEU A 709 -14.97 -3.23 3.57
N VAL A 710 -15.06 -3.07 4.90
CA VAL A 710 -16.27 -2.52 5.55
C VAL A 710 -16.64 -1.12 5.10
N GLY A 711 -15.65 -0.27 4.78
CA GLY A 711 -15.89 1.08 4.27
C GLY A 711 -16.61 1.10 2.93
N LEU A 712 -16.24 0.16 2.04
CA LEU A 712 -16.91 -0.03 0.76
C LEU A 712 -18.35 -0.52 0.95
N LEU A 713 -18.55 -1.54 1.78
CA LEU A 713 -19.85 -2.16 2.00
C LEU A 713 -20.83 -1.30 2.82
N SER A 714 -20.30 -0.30 3.53
CA SER A 714 -21.06 0.67 4.30
C SER A 714 -21.25 2.02 3.59
N ALA A 715 -20.76 2.13 2.34
CA ALA A 715 -20.89 3.34 1.56
C ALA A 715 -22.37 3.68 1.32
N LYS A 716 -22.67 4.99 1.32
CA LYS A 716 -24.01 5.50 1.06
C LYS A 716 -24.01 6.43 -0.14
N THR A 717 -25.13 6.45 -0.83
CA THR A 717 -25.45 7.45 -1.85
C THR A 717 -25.80 8.79 -1.17
N PRO A 718 -25.87 9.91 -1.92
CA PRO A 718 -26.29 11.20 -1.38
C PRO A 718 -27.72 11.20 -0.81
N THR A 719 -28.55 10.22 -1.19
CA THR A 719 -29.91 10.03 -0.66
C THR A 719 -29.94 9.29 0.69
N GLY A 720 -28.78 8.87 1.20
CA GLY A 720 -28.67 8.09 2.44
C GLY A 720 -28.88 6.58 2.28
N ARG A 721 -29.27 6.11 1.08
CA ARG A 721 -29.36 4.67 0.76
C ARG A 721 -27.99 4.03 0.68
N ASP A 722 -27.90 2.75 1.03
CA ASP A 722 -26.73 1.91 0.77
C ASP A 722 -26.34 1.98 -0.72
N ALA A 723 -25.08 2.34 -0.96
CA ALA A 723 -24.51 2.48 -2.29
C ALA A 723 -24.21 1.14 -2.95
N VAL A 724 -24.08 0.09 -2.14
CA VAL A 724 -24.03 -1.32 -2.54
C VAL A 724 -25.29 -1.99 -2.00
N GLY A 725 -26.16 -2.49 -2.87
CA GLY A 725 -27.39 -3.19 -2.49
C GLY A 725 -27.09 -4.49 -1.76
N LYS A 726 -26.52 -5.46 -2.47
CA LYS A 726 -26.04 -6.72 -1.91
C LYS A 726 -24.58 -6.96 -2.23
N PHE A 727 -23.92 -7.84 -1.48
CA PHE A 727 -22.52 -8.19 -1.77
C PHE A 727 -22.29 -9.70 -1.84
N ILE A 728 -21.51 -10.13 -2.82
CA ILE A 728 -21.10 -11.52 -3.00
C ILE A 728 -19.62 -11.61 -2.72
N LEU A 729 -19.22 -12.44 -1.76
CA LEU A 729 -17.83 -12.64 -1.42
C LEU A 729 -17.42 -14.02 -1.93
N ILE A 730 -16.45 -14.05 -2.84
CA ILE A 730 -15.90 -15.27 -3.42
C ILE A 730 -14.50 -15.47 -2.84
N GLY A 731 -14.22 -16.65 -2.30
CA GLY A 731 -12.93 -16.91 -1.67
C GLY A 731 -12.73 -18.37 -1.28
N ASP A 732 -11.62 -18.63 -0.62
CA ASP A 732 -11.33 -19.93 -0.02
C ASP A 732 -10.55 -19.71 1.27
N HIS A 733 -11.19 -19.95 2.42
CA HIS A 733 -10.59 -19.80 3.74
C HIS A 733 -9.57 -20.92 4.06
N LYS A 734 -9.42 -21.93 3.19
CA LYS A 734 -8.36 -22.94 3.27
C LYS A 734 -7.11 -22.58 2.47
N GLN A 735 -7.14 -21.47 1.72
CA GLN A 735 -5.98 -20.88 1.03
C GLN A 735 -5.42 -19.69 1.83
N LEU A 736 -4.50 -18.93 1.23
CA LEU A 736 -3.77 -17.87 1.93
C LEU A 736 -4.70 -16.85 2.59
N PRO A 737 -4.43 -16.47 3.85
CA PRO A 737 -5.13 -15.37 4.51
C PRO A 737 -4.58 -14.02 4.04
N ALA A 738 -5.18 -12.95 4.55
CA ALA A 738 -4.56 -11.64 4.49
C ALA A 738 -3.17 -11.63 5.16
N VAL A 739 -2.24 -10.90 4.56
CA VAL A 739 -0.89 -10.72 5.11
C VAL A 739 -0.90 -9.63 6.16
N VAL A 740 -0.42 -9.96 7.36
CA VAL A 740 -0.38 -9.10 8.55
C VAL A 740 0.93 -9.31 9.27
N VAL A 741 1.46 -8.26 9.88
CA VAL A 741 2.71 -8.30 10.64
C VAL A 741 2.46 -8.74 12.08
N GLN A 742 1.33 -8.34 12.66
CA GLN A 742 0.94 -8.68 14.02
C GLN A 742 0.87 -10.18 14.30
N SER A 743 1.29 -10.55 15.52
CA SER A 743 1.21 -11.93 16.00
C SER A 743 -0.24 -12.34 16.29
N ALA A 744 -0.44 -13.64 16.56
CA ALA A 744 -1.75 -14.17 16.97
C ALA A 744 -2.18 -13.63 18.33
N GLU A 745 -1.24 -13.51 19.25
CA GLU A 745 -1.42 -13.03 20.62
C GLU A 745 -1.87 -11.56 20.61
N GLU A 746 -1.32 -10.75 19.71
CA GLU A 746 -1.68 -9.33 19.58
C GLU A 746 -3.03 -9.10 18.88
N SER A 747 -3.42 -10.04 18.02
CA SER A 747 -4.59 -9.92 17.15
C SER A 747 -5.86 -10.59 17.71
N VAL A 748 -5.71 -11.48 18.69
CA VAL A 748 -6.83 -12.18 19.34
C VAL A 748 -7.82 -11.18 19.95
N ILE A 749 -9.11 -11.52 19.89
CA ILE A 749 -10.19 -10.70 20.44
C ILE A 749 -10.70 -11.38 21.71
N THR A 750 -10.53 -10.69 22.85
CA THR A 750 -10.91 -11.19 24.17
C THR A 750 -12.24 -10.61 24.67
N ASP A 751 -12.76 -9.56 24.05
CA ASP A 751 -14.05 -8.96 24.41
C ASP A 751 -15.22 -9.94 24.17
N GLU A 752 -15.93 -10.27 25.24
CA GLU A 752 -17.04 -11.25 25.25
C GLU A 752 -18.14 -10.90 24.25
N ARG A 753 -18.48 -9.62 24.09
CA ARG A 753 -19.56 -9.18 23.18
C ARG A 753 -19.14 -9.34 21.73
N LEU A 754 -17.91 -8.97 21.40
CA LEU A 754 -17.33 -9.19 20.07
C LEU A 754 -17.20 -10.68 19.75
N ARG A 755 -16.72 -11.49 20.69
CA ARG A 755 -16.66 -12.95 20.53
C ARG A 755 -18.02 -13.58 20.29
N SER A 756 -19.04 -13.13 21.03
CA SER A 756 -20.42 -13.56 20.83
C SER A 756 -20.97 -13.22 19.43
N ALA A 757 -20.44 -12.15 18.82
CA ALA A 757 -20.74 -11.76 17.44
C ALA A 757 -19.85 -12.44 16.38
N GLY A 758 -18.99 -13.39 16.79
CA GLY A 758 -18.13 -14.19 15.93
C GLY A 758 -16.74 -13.59 15.65
N PHE A 759 -16.36 -12.53 16.35
CA PHE A 759 -15.02 -11.94 16.24
C PHE A 759 -14.06 -12.64 17.21
N VAL A 760 -13.14 -13.44 16.68
CA VAL A 760 -12.14 -14.17 17.48
C VAL A 760 -10.72 -13.66 17.29
N ASP A 761 -10.40 -13.13 16.11
CA ASP A 761 -9.08 -12.63 15.74
C ASP A 761 -9.25 -11.55 14.64
N CYS A 762 -8.51 -10.45 14.74
CA CYS A 762 -8.59 -9.34 13.78
C CYS A 762 -8.07 -9.68 12.38
N ARG A 763 -7.27 -10.75 12.25
CA ARG A 763 -6.66 -11.20 10.98
C ARG A 763 -7.61 -12.01 10.12
N ILE A 764 -8.75 -12.45 10.67
CA ILE A 764 -9.77 -13.20 9.94
C ILE A 764 -10.50 -12.27 8.98
N SER A 765 -10.62 -12.68 7.71
CA SER A 765 -11.35 -11.93 6.69
C SER A 765 -12.85 -11.89 6.97
N LEU A 766 -13.53 -10.87 6.42
CA LEU A 766 -15.00 -10.79 6.49
C LEU A 766 -15.65 -12.05 5.90
N PHE A 767 -15.11 -12.58 4.80
CA PHE A 767 -15.57 -13.82 4.17
C PHE A 767 -15.54 -14.98 5.15
N GLU A 768 -14.39 -15.25 5.76
CA GLU A 768 -14.20 -16.39 6.66
C GLU A 768 -15.05 -16.25 7.92
N ARG A 769 -15.17 -15.04 8.48
CA ARG A 769 -16.01 -14.80 9.66
C ARG A 769 -17.48 -15.04 9.37
N LEU A 770 -18.01 -14.48 8.27
CA LEU A 770 -19.40 -14.69 7.90
C LEU A 770 -19.67 -16.16 7.56
N TYR A 771 -18.74 -16.81 6.85
CA TYR A 771 -18.86 -18.23 6.49
C TYR A 771 -18.97 -19.13 7.72
N ARG A 772 -18.08 -18.95 8.72
CA ARG A 772 -18.08 -19.72 9.97
C ARG A 772 -19.32 -19.50 10.84
N ARG A 773 -20.02 -18.37 10.69
CA ARG A 773 -21.25 -18.08 11.43
C ARG A 773 -22.50 -18.68 10.81
N LEU A 774 -22.46 -19.02 9.53
CA LEU A 774 -23.62 -19.62 8.87
C LEU A 774 -23.75 -21.10 9.28
N PRO A 775 -24.98 -21.59 9.49
CA PRO A 775 -25.20 -23.02 9.68
C PRO A 775 -24.87 -23.78 8.40
N GLU A 776 -24.49 -25.05 8.54
CA GLU A 776 -24.30 -25.96 7.42
C GLU A 776 -25.57 -26.02 6.55
N GLY A 777 -25.40 -26.01 5.22
CA GLY A 777 -26.53 -25.99 4.28
C GLY A 777 -27.26 -24.64 4.16
N SER A 778 -26.74 -23.56 4.76
CA SER A 778 -27.30 -22.21 4.63
C SER A 778 -27.58 -21.83 3.16
N PRO A 779 -28.71 -21.15 2.87
CA PRO A 779 -28.98 -20.66 1.51
C PRO A 779 -28.09 -19.49 1.10
N PHE A 780 -27.31 -18.93 2.03
CA PHE A 780 -26.44 -17.77 1.81
C PHE A 780 -24.97 -18.16 1.58
N ALA A 781 -24.66 -19.45 1.58
CA ALA A 781 -23.33 -19.94 1.25
C ALA A 781 -23.41 -21.19 0.37
N ASP A 782 -22.38 -21.39 -0.44
CA ASP A 782 -22.21 -22.61 -1.22
C ASP A 782 -20.74 -22.83 -1.61
N MET A 783 -20.43 -24.02 -2.10
CA MET A 783 -19.09 -24.40 -2.54
C MET A 783 -19.11 -24.95 -3.97
N LEU A 784 -18.18 -24.49 -4.80
CA LEU A 784 -17.86 -25.18 -6.06
C LEU A 784 -17.06 -26.45 -5.75
N ASP A 785 -17.54 -27.60 -6.20
CA ASP A 785 -16.96 -28.89 -5.85
C ASP A 785 -16.29 -29.62 -7.02
N CYS A 786 -16.45 -29.14 -8.27
CA CYS A 786 -15.82 -29.74 -9.44
C CYS A 786 -14.56 -28.97 -9.89
N GLN A 787 -13.40 -29.62 -9.91
CA GLN A 787 -12.09 -29.02 -10.23
C GLN A 787 -11.55 -29.46 -11.60
N TRP A 788 -11.03 -28.50 -12.37
CA TRP A 788 -10.60 -28.68 -13.77
C TRP A 788 -9.10 -28.49 -13.98
N ARG A 789 -8.33 -28.30 -12.89
CA ARG A 789 -6.92 -27.93 -12.95
C ARG A 789 -6.00 -29.13 -12.75
N MET A 790 -6.09 -29.80 -11.61
CA MET A 790 -5.11 -30.80 -11.19
C MET A 790 -5.48 -32.15 -11.80
N HIS A 791 -4.51 -32.92 -12.27
CA HIS A 791 -4.73 -34.36 -12.51
C HIS A 791 -5.17 -35.05 -11.20
N PRO A 792 -6.03 -36.08 -11.22
CA PRO A 792 -6.47 -36.82 -10.03
C PRO A 792 -5.34 -37.20 -9.04
N ASP A 793 -4.23 -37.75 -9.54
CA ASP A 793 -3.04 -38.09 -8.71
C ASP A 793 -2.44 -36.91 -7.94
N ILE A 794 -2.56 -35.69 -8.47
CA ILE A 794 -2.11 -34.46 -7.82
C ILE A 794 -3.18 -33.97 -6.83
N ALA A 795 -4.45 -34.00 -7.27
CA ALA A 795 -5.58 -33.54 -6.48
C ALA A 795 -5.80 -34.40 -5.22
N SER A 796 -5.44 -35.69 -5.27
CA SER A 796 -5.70 -36.69 -4.23
C SER A 796 -5.32 -36.21 -2.83
N PHE A 797 -4.07 -35.79 -2.60
CA PHE A 797 -3.64 -35.31 -1.28
C PHE A 797 -4.46 -34.10 -0.81
N ALA A 798 -4.55 -33.06 -1.65
CA ALA A 798 -5.22 -31.82 -1.28
C ALA A 798 -6.72 -32.06 -1.02
N ASN A 799 -7.36 -32.88 -1.86
CA ASN A 799 -8.76 -33.24 -1.74
C ASN A 799 -9.02 -34.00 -0.43
N THR A 800 -8.27 -35.06 -0.15
CA THR A 800 -8.45 -35.85 1.08
C THR A 800 -8.12 -35.04 2.34
N TYR A 801 -6.98 -34.35 2.36
CA TYR A 801 -6.48 -33.71 3.59
C TYR A 801 -7.14 -32.35 3.87
N PHE A 802 -7.26 -31.48 2.87
CA PHE A 802 -7.80 -30.12 3.06
C PHE A 802 -9.30 -30.03 2.80
N TYR A 803 -9.82 -30.79 1.83
CA TYR A 803 -11.23 -30.70 1.39
C TYR A 803 -12.09 -31.91 1.75
N LYS A 804 -11.56 -32.86 2.54
CA LYS A 804 -12.29 -34.04 3.06
C LYS A 804 -12.96 -34.88 1.95
N GLY A 805 -12.36 -34.96 0.78
CA GLY A 805 -12.88 -35.70 -0.37
C GLY A 805 -14.04 -35.02 -1.10
N ALA A 806 -14.35 -33.76 -0.78
CA ALA A 806 -15.48 -33.05 -1.38
C ALA A 806 -15.23 -32.61 -2.83
N LEU A 807 -13.99 -32.62 -3.33
CA LEU A 807 -13.69 -32.24 -4.71
C LEU A 807 -13.87 -33.42 -5.68
N ARG A 808 -14.50 -33.14 -6.81
CA ARG A 808 -14.67 -34.04 -7.97
C ARG A 808 -13.86 -33.54 -9.14
N ASP A 809 -13.32 -34.43 -9.96
CA ASP A 809 -12.59 -34.06 -11.16
C ASP A 809 -13.56 -33.70 -12.31
N GLY A 810 -13.23 -32.66 -13.07
CA GLY A 810 -14.02 -32.21 -14.22
C GLY A 810 -13.80 -33.02 -15.50
N ASN A 811 -12.79 -33.89 -15.52
CA ASN A 811 -12.36 -34.63 -16.71
C ASN A 811 -11.83 -33.73 -17.84
N ALA A 812 -11.09 -32.66 -17.49
CA ALA A 812 -10.32 -31.89 -18.47
C ALA A 812 -9.33 -32.83 -19.22
N PRO A 813 -8.94 -32.52 -20.47
CA PRO A 813 -8.14 -33.45 -21.28
C PRO A 813 -6.88 -33.97 -20.57
N HIS A 814 -6.16 -33.11 -19.86
CA HIS A 814 -4.94 -33.47 -19.13
C HIS A 814 -5.17 -34.24 -17.82
N GLN A 815 -6.42 -34.31 -17.33
CA GLN A 815 -6.84 -35.10 -16.16
C GLN A 815 -7.09 -36.57 -16.50
N ILE A 816 -7.36 -36.87 -17.78
CA ILE A 816 -7.68 -38.23 -18.25
C ILE A 816 -6.61 -38.81 -19.18
N SER A 817 -5.81 -37.97 -19.85
CA SER A 817 -4.75 -38.42 -20.76
C SER A 817 -3.52 -38.88 -19.98
N LEU A 818 -2.77 -39.85 -20.50
CA LEU A 818 -1.40 -40.14 -20.04
C LEU A 818 -0.48 -38.91 -20.19
N LEU A 819 0.71 -38.98 -19.58
CA LEU A 819 1.74 -37.96 -19.81
C LEU A 819 2.14 -37.92 -21.30
N PRO A 820 2.45 -36.74 -21.86
CA PRO A 820 2.66 -36.57 -23.30
C PRO A 820 4.05 -37.06 -23.79
N PHE A 821 4.75 -37.90 -23.01
CA PHE A 821 6.11 -38.33 -23.29
C PHE A 821 6.12 -39.75 -23.86
N THR A 822 6.30 -39.87 -25.17
CA THR A 822 6.49 -41.15 -25.87
C THR A 822 7.95 -41.58 -25.83
N ASN A 823 8.87 -40.63 -26.03
CA ASN A 823 10.29 -40.78 -25.78
C ASN A 823 10.56 -40.44 -24.30
N MET A 824 10.93 -41.45 -23.51
CA MET A 824 11.17 -41.32 -22.07
C MET A 824 12.60 -40.87 -21.71
N GLY A 825 13.41 -40.53 -22.72
CA GLY A 825 14.78 -40.11 -22.55
C GLY A 825 15.73 -41.22 -22.06
N ASP A 826 16.99 -40.84 -21.91
CA ASP A 826 18.09 -41.77 -21.68
C ASP A 826 18.57 -41.76 -20.23
N ASP A 827 18.45 -40.61 -19.54
CA ASP A 827 18.90 -40.47 -18.17
C ASP A 827 17.79 -40.69 -17.12
N LYS A 828 18.22 -40.90 -15.87
CA LYS A 828 17.33 -41.24 -14.76
C LYS A 828 16.27 -40.17 -14.49
N TRP A 829 16.60 -38.89 -14.64
CA TRP A 829 15.63 -37.81 -14.42
C TRP A 829 14.58 -37.81 -15.51
N GLU A 830 14.98 -37.90 -16.78
CA GLU A 830 14.05 -37.99 -17.91
C GLU A 830 13.07 -39.16 -17.71
N ARG A 831 13.56 -40.35 -17.35
CA ARG A 831 12.68 -41.52 -17.15
C ARG A 831 11.68 -41.34 -16.01
N VAL A 832 12.13 -40.81 -14.86
CA VAL A 832 11.24 -40.55 -13.72
C VAL A 832 10.19 -39.49 -14.08
N ILE A 833 10.60 -38.41 -14.74
CA ILE A 833 9.70 -37.33 -15.15
C ILE A 833 8.72 -37.82 -16.21
N ALA A 834 9.15 -38.66 -17.15
CA ALA A 834 8.29 -39.16 -18.22
C ALA A 834 7.19 -40.11 -17.70
N THR A 835 7.40 -40.73 -16.53
CA THR A 835 6.52 -41.80 -16.01
C THR A 835 5.72 -41.40 -14.77
N LYS A 836 6.19 -40.43 -13.98
CA LYS A 836 5.55 -40.07 -12.71
C LYS A 836 4.87 -38.71 -12.77
N ARG A 837 3.64 -38.65 -12.25
CA ARG A 837 2.95 -37.37 -12.05
C ARG A 837 3.38 -36.68 -10.78
N THR A 838 3.58 -37.44 -9.72
CA THR A 838 3.97 -36.92 -8.42
C THR A 838 5.21 -37.66 -7.94
N ALA A 839 6.14 -36.92 -7.34
CA ALA A 839 7.29 -37.52 -6.68
C ALA A 839 7.84 -36.60 -5.59
N PHE A 840 8.35 -37.21 -4.54
CA PHE A 840 9.18 -36.56 -3.54
C PHE A 840 10.65 -36.92 -3.77
N PHE A 841 11.51 -35.91 -3.91
CA PHE A 841 12.95 -36.06 -4.08
C PHE A 841 13.68 -35.64 -2.80
N PRO A 842 14.09 -36.60 -1.94
CA PRO A 842 14.74 -36.27 -0.68
C PRO A 842 16.12 -35.65 -0.89
N THR A 843 16.46 -34.67 -0.05
CA THR A 843 17.82 -34.15 0.13
C THR A 843 18.40 -34.56 1.47
N LYS A 844 19.73 -34.64 1.53
CA LYS A 844 20.47 -35.06 2.75
C LYS A 844 21.31 -33.92 3.33
N THR A 845 21.72 -32.99 2.48
CA THR A 845 22.63 -31.90 2.83
C THR A 845 21.88 -30.85 3.65
N LEU A 846 22.42 -30.56 4.83
CA LEU A 846 22.10 -29.35 5.57
C LEU A 846 23.13 -28.29 5.19
N CYS A 847 22.68 -27.13 4.73
CA CYS A 847 23.58 -26.02 4.41
C CYS A 847 23.81 -25.14 5.65
N ALA A 848 24.98 -24.52 5.74
CA ALA A 848 25.25 -23.52 6.76
C ALA A 848 24.35 -22.29 6.51
N GLY A 849 23.47 -21.98 7.45
CA GLY A 849 22.48 -20.90 7.35
C GLY A 849 21.06 -21.36 6.97
N LYS A 850 20.06 -20.51 7.26
CA LYS A 850 18.62 -20.84 7.12
C LYS A 850 17.99 -20.37 5.79
N LYS A 851 18.79 -19.88 4.83
CA LYS A 851 18.28 -19.06 3.71
C LYS A 851 18.23 -19.78 2.35
N TYR A 852 19.09 -20.76 2.09
CA TYR A 852 19.10 -21.54 0.83
C TYR A 852 19.63 -22.97 1.05
N ASN A 853 19.33 -23.89 0.15
CA ASN A 853 19.83 -25.27 0.13
C ASN A 853 20.39 -25.59 -1.27
N ASN A 854 21.71 -25.77 -1.35
CA ASN A 854 22.42 -26.04 -2.61
C ASN A 854 21.99 -27.34 -3.28
N GLU A 855 21.80 -28.41 -2.50
CA GLU A 855 21.40 -29.71 -3.05
C GLU A 855 20.01 -29.63 -3.68
N GLU A 856 19.06 -28.95 -3.00
CA GLU A 856 17.72 -28.72 -3.54
C GLU A 856 17.76 -27.85 -4.81
N ALA A 857 18.56 -26.78 -4.83
CA ALA A 857 18.66 -25.89 -5.99
C ALA A 857 19.25 -26.62 -7.21
N CYS A 858 20.35 -27.37 -7.03
CA CYS A 858 20.95 -28.15 -8.10
C CYS A 858 20.00 -29.22 -8.65
N LYS A 859 19.29 -29.95 -7.77
CA LYS A 859 18.30 -30.95 -8.20
C LYS A 859 17.12 -30.31 -8.93
N THR A 860 16.66 -29.16 -8.45
CA THR A 860 15.59 -28.40 -9.11
C THR A 860 15.98 -28.04 -10.54
N ALA A 861 17.17 -27.45 -10.74
CA ALA A 861 17.65 -27.10 -12.07
C ALA A 861 17.88 -28.34 -12.97
N ALA A 862 18.36 -29.45 -12.40
CA ALA A 862 18.50 -30.71 -13.12
C ALA A 862 17.14 -31.29 -13.60
N ILE A 863 16.10 -31.21 -12.76
CA ILE A 863 14.73 -31.62 -13.13
C ILE A 863 14.21 -30.75 -14.26
N VAL A 864 14.38 -29.43 -14.18
CA VAL A 864 13.98 -28.50 -15.25
C VAL A 864 14.68 -28.83 -16.57
N ASN A 865 15.99 -29.04 -16.54
CA ASN A 865 16.75 -29.38 -17.73
C ASN A 865 16.34 -30.75 -18.33
N ALA A 866 16.04 -31.74 -17.49
CA ALA A 866 15.52 -33.02 -17.97
C ALA A 866 14.12 -32.89 -18.58
N LEU A 867 13.25 -32.07 -17.98
CA LEU A 867 11.92 -31.79 -18.52
C LEU A 867 12.01 -31.04 -19.86
N TYR A 868 12.89 -30.05 -19.97
CA TYR A 868 13.14 -29.32 -21.22
C TYR A 868 13.59 -30.26 -22.34
N ARG A 869 14.58 -31.12 -22.08
CA ARG A 869 15.04 -32.13 -23.05
C ARG A 869 13.95 -33.12 -23.43
N LEU A 870 13.10 -33.53 -22.48
CA LEU A 870 11.94 -34.37 -22.78
C LEU A 870 10.94 -33.66 -23.70
N TYR A 871 10.69 -32.37 -23.48
CA TYR A 871 9.81 -31.58 -24.35
C TYR A 871 10.40 -31.54 -25.78
N GLU A 872 11.68 -31.22 -25.93
CA GLU A 872 12.37 -31.23 -27.23
C GLU A 872 12.29 -32.59 -27.93
N ARG A 873 12.64 -33.68 -27.20
CA ARG A 873 12.63 -35.05 -27.73
C ARG A 873 11.23 -35.52 -28.18
N ASN A 874 10.18 -34.93 -27.62
CA ASN A 874 8.78 -35.27 -27.94
C ASN A 874 8.11 -34.21 -28.84
N GLY A 875 8.85 -33.22 -29.33
CA GLY A 875 8.31 -32.15 -30.18
C GLY A 875 7.25 -31.29 -29.49
N LEU A 876 7.36 -31.13 -28.16
CA LEU A 876 6.45 -30.32 -27.35
C LEU A 876 7.02 -28.90 -27.19
N GLU A 877 6.14 -27.91 -27.16
CA GLU A 877 6.51 -26.52 -26.90
C GLU A 877 6.80 -26.32 -25.41
N PHE A 878 7.98 -25.76 -25.10
CA PHE A 878 8.37 -25.40 -23.75
C PHE A 878 8.27 -23.88 -23.57
N ASP A 879 7.31 -23.45 -22.76
CA ASP A 879 6.94 -22.06 -22.54
C ASP A 879 6.83 -21.71 -21.04
N GLU A 880 6.41 -20.48 -20.73
CA GLU A 880 6.17 -20.00 -19.36
C GLU A 880 5.12 -20.81 -18.57
N ARG A 881 4.24 -21.57 -19.24
CA ARG A 881 3.21 -22.42 -18.62
C ARG A 881 3.74 -23.80 -18.30
N SER A 882 4.79 -24.22 -18.98
CA SER A 882 5.37 -25.56 -18.87
C SER A 882 5.87 -25.85 -17.45
N VAL A 883 6.59 -24.90 -16.83
CA VAL A 883 7.19 -25.08 -15.51
C VAL A 883 7.02 -23.86 -14.61
N GLY A 884 6.63 -24.10 -13.35
CA GLY A 884 6.71 -23.14 -12.27
C GLY A 884 7.48 -23.72 -11.08
N ILE A 885 8.32 -22.91 -10.44
CA ILE A 885 9.13 -23.32 -9.30
C ILE A 885 8.76 -22.48 -8.08
N ILE A 886 8.34 -23.15 -7.01
CA ILE A 886 7.94 -22.52 -5.76
C ILE A 886 9.04 -22.76 -4.73
N ALA A 887 9.47 -21.69 -4.03
CA ALA A 887 10.38 -21.80 -2.90
C ALA A 887 10.04 -20.74 -1.82
N PRO A 888 10.10 -21.08 -0.52
CA PRO A 888 9.66 -20.17 0.55
C PRO A 888 10.64 -19.04 0.85
N TYR A 889 11.90 -19.15 0.42
CA TYR A 889 12.96 -18.17 0.71
C TYR A 889 13.51 -17.53 -0.56
N ARG A 890 13.67 -16.21 -0.55
CA ARG A 890 14.23 -15.44 -1.69
C ARG A 890 15.66 -15.85 -2.06
N HIS A 891 16.48 -16.14 -1.05
CA HIS A 891 17.83 -16.66 -1.28
C HIS A 891 17.81 -18.03 -1.98
N GLN A 892 16.81 -18.87 -1.69
CA GLN A 892 16.61 -20.12 -2.44
C GLN A 892 16.17 -19.85 -3.88
N ILE A 893 15.27 -18.88 -4.11
CA ILE A 893 14.85 -18.47 -5.46
C ILE A 893 16.07 -18.00 -6.28
N ALA A 894 16.87 -17.09 -5.73
CA ALA A 894 18.09 -16.59 -6.36
C ALA A 894 19.07 -17.74 -6.64
N ARG A 895 19.21 -18.67 -5.68
CA ARG A 895 20.08 -19.83 -5.86
C ARG A 895 19.62 -20.78 -6.96
N ILE A 896 18.31 -21.02 -7.05
CA ILE A 896 17.72 -21.83 -8.14
C ILE A 896 17.96 -21.16 -9.50
N ARG A 897 17.77 -19.84 -9.60
CA ARG A 897 18.07 -19.07 -10.83
C ARG A 897 19.52 -19.25 -11.26
N GLN A 898 20.47 -19.04 -10.35
CA GLN A 898 21.89 -19.25 -10.63
C GLN A 898 22.22 -20.67 -11.14
N GLU A 899 21.53 -21.70 -10.63
CA GLU A 899 21.74 -23.07 -11.12
C GLU A 899 21.07 -23.32 -12.48
N LEU A 900 19.98 -22.63 -12.81
CA LEU A 900 19.36 -22.66 -14.14
C LEU A 900 20.24 -21.95 -15.18
N ASP A 901 20.81 -20.79 -14.85
CA ASP A 901 21.62 -19.98 -15.75
C ASP A 901 22.86 -20.73 -16.26
N LYS A 902 23.40 -21.66 -15.46
CA LYS A 902 24.54 -22.51 -15.84
C LYS A 902 24.29 -23.39 -17.07
N PHE A 903 23.04 -23.67 -17.40
CA PHE A 903 22.70 -24.44 -18.60
C PHE A 903 22.74 -23.59 -19.88
N GLY A 904 22.70 -22.26 -19.78
CA GLY A 904 22.72 -21.36 -20.94
C GLY A 904 21.51 -21.51 -21.88
N ILE A 905 20.36 -21.93 -21.36
CA ILE A 905 19.12 -22.16 -22.12
C ILE A 905 18.19 -20.96 -21.93
N SER A 906 17.96 -20.18 -22.99
CA SER A 906 17.15 -18.95 -22.93
C SER A 906 15.69 -19.19 -22.50
N ALA A 907 15.14 -20.38 -22.74
CA ALA A 907 13.81 -20.74 -22.28
C ALA A 907 13.69 -20.79 -20.74
N PHE A 908 14.81 -20.88 -20.01
CA PHE A 908 14.80 -20.91 -18.55
C PHE A 908 14.59 -19.52 -17.94
N ASP A 909 14.92 -18.46 -18.68
CA ASP A 909 14.73 -17.08 -18.23
C ASP A 909 13.24 -16.78 -17.98
N THR A 910 12.37 -17.33 -18.83
CA THR A 910 10.91 -17.17 -18.74
C THR A 910 10.24 -18.07 -17.70
N ILE A 911 10.96 -19.03 -17.11
CA ILE A 911 10.39 -19.90 -16.08
C ILE A 911 10.06 -19.04 -14.85
N ARG A 912 8.88 -19.25 -14.26
CA ARG A 912 8.53 -18.57 -13.03
C ARG A 912 9.19 -19.24 -11.83
N VAL A 913 10.00 -18.52 -11.06
CA VAL A 913 10.61 -18.98 -9.80
C VAL A 913 10.30 -17.98 -8.70
N ASP A 914 9.49 -18.36 -7.71
CA ASP A 914 8.91 -17.39 -6.77
C ASP A 914 8.33 -18.01 -5.47
N THR A 915 7.87 -17.17 -4.55
CA THR A 915 7.23 -17.64 -3.29
C THR A 915 5.77 -18.07 -3.48
N VAL A 916 5.25 -18.85 -2.54
CA VAL A 916 3.85 -19.35 -2.55
C VAL A 916 2.85 -18.20 -2.73
N GLU A 917 3.04 -17.11 -1.99
CA GLU A 917 2.17 -15.93 -2.01
C GLU A 917 2.09 -15.32 -3.42
N ARG A 918 3.21 -15.32 -4.14
CA ARG A 918 3.29 -14.76 -5.49
C ARG A 918 2.73 -15.72 -6.54
N PHE A 919 2.75 -17.02 -6.28
CA PHE A 919 2.15 -18.04 -7.15
C PHE A 919 0.63 -18.11 -7.07
N GLN A 920 -0.03 -17.42 -6.14
CA GLN A 920 -1.49 -17.44 -6.05
C GLN A 920 -2.14 -16.93 -7.35
N GLY A 921 -3.25 -17.56 -7.74
CA GLY A 921 -3.92 -17.32 -9.03
C GLY A 921 -3.23 -17.95 -10.26
N SER A 922 -1.93 -18.24 -10.19
CA SER A 922 -1.22 -18.92 -11.29
C SER A 922 -1.41 -20.44 -11.29
N GLN A 923 -0.98 -21.06 -12.40
CA GLN A 923 -0.91 -22.50 -12.57
C GLN A 923 0.13 -22.83 -13.65
N ASN A 924 0.78 -24.00 -13.53
CA ASN A 924 1.74 -24.51 -14.51
C ASN A 924 1.50 -26.00 -14.76
N ASP A 925 1.94 -26.50 -15.91
CA ASP A 925 1.83 -27.90 -16.27
C ASP A 925 2.67 -28.78 -15.33
N CYS A 926 3.89 -28.37 -15.03
CA CYS A 926 4.72 -28.91 -13.96
C CYS A 926 4.96 -27.86 -12.87
N ILE A 927 4.76 -28.23 -11.60
CA ILE A 927 5.23 -27.45 -10.45
C ILE A 927 6.34 -28.20 -9.73
N ILE A 928 7.41 -27.47 -9.42
CA ILE A 928 8.50 -27.95 -8.56
C ILE A 928 8.46 -27.14 -7.27
N TYR A 929 8.26 -27.80 -6.12
CA TYR A 929 8.28 -27.15 -4.81
C TYR A 929 9.56 -27.51 -4.04
N SER A 930 10.45 -26.54 -3.84
CA SER A 930 11.67 -26.68 -3.02
C SER A 930 11.42 -26.12 -1.63
N PHE A 931 11.37 -26.99 -0.61
CA PHE A 931 11.09 -26.61 0.77
C PHE A 931 12.21 -25.77 1.40
N CYS A 932 13.47 -26.06 1.10
CA CYS A 932 14.64 -25.36 1.62
C CYS A 932 14.66 -25.26 3.17
N VAL A 933 14.22 -26.32 3.84
CA VAL A 933 14.26 -26.43 5.30
C VAL A 933 15.60 -27.04 5.71
N ASN A 934 16.45 -26.21 6.31
CA ASN A 934 17.78 -26.59 6.81
C ASN A 934 17.82 -26.75 8.33
N ASP A 935 16.82 -26.22 9.05
CA ASP A 935 16.71 -26.25 10.50
C ASP A 935 15.26 -26.43 10.95
N GLU A 936 15.06 -27.02 12.13
CA GLU A 936 13.73 -27.29 12.71
C GLU A 936 12.93 -26.03 12.99
N SER A 937 13.60 -24.96 13.45
CA SER A 937 12.93 -23.68 13.74
C SER A 937 12.17 -23.14 12.52
N GLN A 938 12.63 -23.43 11.29
CA GLN A 938 11.94 -23.01 10.07
C GLN A 938 10.51 -23.57 9.96
N LEU A 939 10.22 -24.69 10.61
CA LEU A 939 8.90 -25.32 10.61
C LEU A 939 7.88 -24.61 11.51
N GLU A 940 8.32 -23.68 12.35
CA GLU A 940 7.44 -22.88 13.21
C GLU A 940 6.74 -21.77 12.43
N TRP A 941 7.42 -21.17 11.45
CA TRP A 941 6.91 -20.02 10.67
C TRP A 941 6.64 -20.31 9.19
N LEU A 942 7.14 -21.43 8.66
CA LEU A 942 6.87 -21.82 7.27
C LEU A 942 5.38 -22.10 7.02
N PRO A 943 4.66 -22.84 7.87
CA PRO A 943 3.24 -23.11 7.70
C PRO A 943 2.36 -21.88 8.00
N SER A 944 1.18 -21.82 7.38
CA SER A 944 0.12 -20.88 7.78
C SER A 944 -1.11 -21.67 8.21
N TYR A 945 -1.27 -21.85 9.52
CA TYR A 945 -2.30 -22.72 10.05
C TYR A 945 -3.69 -22.09 10.13
N THR A 946 -4.69 -22.89 9.82
CA THR A 946 -6.08 -22.70 10.25
C THR A 946 -6.64 -24.04 10.70
N GLU A 947 -7.63 -24.01 11.58
CA GLU A 947 -8.39 -25.20 11.96
C GLU A 947 -9.77 -25.19 11.29
N GLU A 948 -10.21 -26.36 10.83
CA GLU A 948 -11.57 -26.57 10.33
C GLU A 948 -12.12 -27.91 10.79
N SER A 949 -13.15 -27.85 11.65
CA SER A 949 -13.82 -29.02 12.21
C SER A 949 -12.83 -30.06 12.77
N GLY A 950 -11.87 -29.60 13.59
CA GLY A 950 -10.84 -30.43 14.22
C GLY A 950 -9.65 -30.82 13.33
N GLN A 951 -9.61 -30.39 12.06
CA GLN A 951 -8.49 -30.65 11.15
C GLN A 951 -7.60 -29.42 11.04
N LEU A 952 -6.29 -29.59 11.29
CA LEU A 952 -5.29 -28.55 11.08
C LEU A 952 -4.89 -28.51 9.59
N ILE A 953 -4.99 -27.31 8.98
CA ILE A 953 -4.72 -27.05 7.56
C ILE A 953 -3.56 -26.06 7.46
N ASP A 954 -2.53 -26.41 6.66
CA ASP A 954 -1.51 -25.46 6.21
C ASP A 954 -1.95 -24.81 4.89
N ARG A 955 -2.38 -23.56 4.98
CA ARG A 955 -2.89 -22.75 3.87
C ARG A 955 -1.82 -22.52 2.79
N LYS A 956 -0.55 -22.35 3.18
CA LYS A 956 0.56 -22.14 2.23
C LYS A 956 0.85 -23.42 1.45
N LEU A 957 0.90 -24.55 2.14
CA LEU A 957 1.06 -25.84 1.49
C LEU A 957 -0.09 -26.13 0.52
N ASN A 958 -1.34 -25.89 0.94
CA ASN A 958 -2.50 -26.08 0.07
C ASN A 958 -2.38 -25.27 -1.23
N VAL A 959 -1.99 -23.99 -1.15
CA VAL A 959 -1.76 -23.19 -2.36
C VAL A 959 -0.63 -23.77 -3.21
N ALA A 960 0.52 -24.11 -2.62
CA ALA A 960 1.69 -24.62 -3.34
C ALA A 960 1.37 -25.90 -4.13
N LEU A 961 0.74 -26.90 -3.49
CA LEU A 961 0.43 -28.18 -4.12
C LEU A 961 -0.62 -28.05 -5.24
N THR A 962 -1.52 -27.06 -5.13
CA THR A 962 -2.67 -26.91 -6.03
C THR A 962 -2.40 -25.97 -7.22
N ARG A 963 -1.13 -25.61 -7.45
CA ARG A 963 -0.68 -24.87 -8.65
C ARG A 963 -0.41 -25.78 -9.85
N ALA A 964 -0.17 -27.06 -9.62
CA ALA A 964 0.19 -28.03 -10.66
C ALA A 964 -1.02 -28.48 -11.48
N ARG A 965 -0.85 -28.60 -12.80
CA ARG A 965 -1.87 -29.21 -13.68
C ARG A 965 -1.59 -30.67 -14.00
N ARG A 966 -0.40 -30.99 -14.50
CA ARG A 966 -0.04 -32.33 -15.00
C ARG A 966 0.91 -33.08 -14.10
N GLN A 967 1.90 -32.38 -13.52
CA GLN A 967 2.94 -32.97 -12.67
C GLN A 967 3.30 -32.07 -11.48
N LEU A 968 3.64 -32.69 -10.35
CA LEU A 968 4.07 -32.06 -9.11
C LEU A 968 5.30 -32.77 -8.53
N PHE A 969 6.42 -32.05 -8.44
CA PHE A 969 7.65 -32.55 -7.85
C PHE A 969 8.00 -31.77 -6.59
N VAL A 970 8.25 -32.47 -5.50
CA VAL A 970 8.53 -31.87 -4.20
C VAL A 970 9.95 -32.24 -3.76
N LEU A 971 10.75 -31.26 -3.36
CA LEU A 971 12.11 -31.45 -2.87
C LEU A 971 12.22 -30.98 -1.42
N GLY A 972 13.00 -31.71 -0.63
CA GLY A 972 13.35 -31.26 0.72
C GLY A 972 14.00 -32.32 1.57
N ASN A 973 14.48 -31.89 2.74
CA ASN A 973 15.08 -32.79 3.72
C ASN A 973 13.98 -33.60 4.43
N SER A 974 13.85 -34.88 4.08
CA SER A 974 12.77 -35.75 4.59
C SER A 974 12.77 -35.86 6.12
N ARG A 975 13.96 -35.92 6.74
CA ARG A 975 14.12 -36.06 8.19
C ARG A 975 13.62 -34.81 8.92
N LEU A 976 13.95 -33.61 8.43
CA LEU A 976 13.48 -32.36 9.02
C LEU A 976 12.00 -32.15 8.77
N LEU A 977 11.56 -32.26 7.50
CA LEU A 977 10.16 -32.04 7.13
C LEU A 977 9.21 -32.97 7.90
N SER A 978 9.59 -34.21 8.14
CA SER A 978 8.76 -35.19 8.87
C SER A 978 8.51 -34.83 10.34
N ARG A 979 9.18 -33.81 10.89
CA ARG A 979 8.87 -33.26 12.22
C ARG A 979 7.57 -32.48 12.23
N ASN A 980 7.16 -31.95 11.07
CA ASN A 980 5.82 -31.43 10.88
C ASN A 980 4.86 -32.57 10.50
N PRO A 981 3.76 -32.80 11.25
CA PRO A 981 2.83 -33.90 10.98
C PRO A 981 2.21 -33.84 9.57
N ILE A 982 1.87 -32.65 9.08
CA ILE A 982 1.26 -32.47 7.75
C ILE A 982 2.25 -32.86 6.66
N TYR A 983 3.51 -32.42 6.78
CA TYR A 983 4.55 -32.71 5.80
C TYR A 983 4.95 -34.19 5.81
N ARG A 984 4.95 -34.84 6.98
CA ARG A 984 5.15 -36.29 7.07
C ARG A 984 4.09 -37.07 6.29
N ILE A 985 2.82 -36.70 6.44
CA ILE A 985 1.70 -37.34 5.72
C ILE A 985 1.84 -37.10 4.22
N LEU A 986 2.20 -35.87 3.80
CA LEU A 986 2.48 -35.55 2.40
C LEU A 986 3.59 -36.41 1.81
N ILE A 987 4.75 -36.51 2.49
CA ILE A 987 5.89 -37.30 2.02
C ILE A 987 5.47 -38.76 1.84
N THR A 988 4.79 -39.33 2.84
CA THR A 988 4.29 -40.72 2.78
C THR A 988 3.35 -40.91 1.59
N HIS A 989 2.46 -39.95 1.33
CA HIS A 989 1.54 -39.99 0.20
C HIS A 989 2.27 -39.97 -1.15
N LEU A 990 3.27 -39.10 -1.30
CA LEU A 990 4.07 -38.97 -2.53
C LEU A 990 4.98 -40.18 -2.78
N GLU A 991 5.43 -40.86 -1.72
CA GLU A 991 6.23 -42.09 -1.81
C GLU A 991 5.36 -43.30 -2.20
N ASN A 992 4.15 -43.43 -1.66
CA ASN A 992 3.25 -44.55 -1.95
C ASN A 992 2.72 -44.54 -3.40
N ILE A 993 2.38 -43.37 -3.95
CA ILE A 993 2.00 -43.24 -5.38
C ILE A 993 3.18 -43.56 -6.31
N SER A 994 4.41 -43.48 -5.80
CA SER A 994 5.63 -43.77 -6.55
C SER A 994 5.97 -45.26 -6.65
N SER A 995 5.31 -46.12 -5.87
CA SER A 995 5.57 -47.57 -5.79
C SER A 995 4.53 -48.45 -6.51
N GLU A 996 3.40 -47.87 -6.92
CA GLU A 996 2.45 -48.44 -7.89
C GLU A 996 2.80 -47.95 -9.30
#